data_AF-A0A074RUB3-F1
#
_entry.id   AF-A0A074RUB3-F1
#
_cell.length_a   1.000
_cell.length_b   1.000
_cell.length_c   1.000
_cell.angle_alpha   90.00
_cell.angle_beta   90.00
_cell.angle_gamma   90.00
#
_symmetry.space_group_name_H-M   'P 1'
#
loop_
_entity.id
_entity.type
_entity.pdbx_description
1 polymer ?
#
loop_
_entity_poly.entity_id
_entity_poly.type
_entity_poly.pdbx_seq_one_letter_code
_entity_poly.pdbx_strand_id
1 'polypeptide(L)'
;MPPKARGGVSGGRDRENPQSNATADPASRVNLTAGSAGRGGGTDPRDRPCPFLMRGNCKFGRQCQYSHTLTQPPAPKFPGLSNDDFSKVNLTQTPGQTFNSLKPYVNKSFRFQTPNQVYQFLSILCGANSQNSSWTAKDGQLHLHQIVEGGGIERIVDAIRFPKQYNRPYSFQRGYIPIFTYLASDWVVKSTMNSDINALYGLVHHNFQIIRDTVEKNLGKLMAARSFRDGTLAISGKQVFKVLFVTLFEYLTRFKEAPATNPGVRDFTEQIVTWFDEWLVGLSSNRPFQDECTTYEADKREFIIENLQRDKERILCIIQHGKPVIKDDEMSMPYELPNGADFEPVAILEQNVDHDGSGDFFATAPRHDNDFPEIEKIRVAPTRNELLCENSPYLPPNFFEAPHFHDPKSIDRLLDIQFRLLREELISPFRLAVHHIVEDLKTSETDSTLSELLADGGGRYVSPASSRESVRFSVFTGITFRPLALSNRGISAGIEFDTPPGKARSNQPGVRAEYWEQVSKKQLMQDGLVALIWRDHTGKLDIYVGTVASPARDLVDGSRTAEGHERLSIHVSFFDTEANLRIVQALQRRRDSSDTRVLIEAPVFYEGIRPFLEALKREPESLPFGKYLRLQSKEELARTVISPPMYSRTPGFTFELKDLYPSGAGVHSLKLNTRDPNSVANTRAQLIRASRLDPSQAEAVVDSLTREVALIQGPPGTGKSYTGLELIRVLVKNKIIPILLVAFTNHALDHMLTGILDAEISTKLVRLGSSFAMDERLTQYSLETIERTQGKSPLGRSAGNVYRQMKEMETQMQQLMASILSHKVPTSHVEQRIAHAYPHHYGVLFNHIPAWVDNLILKPADLNDGWGMAGASSKQIKDHLIIDFWLNCRDLRFLETPGNKDAEKQAPIEVPNLTDFNALSESGTGEFRSCFLQDYMRKHGLGYVPTVPDTVRPLNSLLEDPKVWRMSRRERTLLFGTWTVEASDFTHGGQIEKFEKFRKAHMDISGQHKEIMNQLKAEILSRSDIVGCTTTGAAKLVSMLSGMGPKIMIVEEAGQVLESHILASLVGSVEHLILVGDPLQLRPNINSYKLATDNPKTGKLYRFDQSLMERLSSSRFPMSQIDVQRRMRPEISSLIRNTLYPNLKDNDRVLSYPNVRGMYKNMFFVSHTRKEAGGGADNVSKHNSYEASNSKIYCSIVY
;
A
#
# COMPACT_ATOMS: atom_id res chain seq x y z
N MET A 1 -17.61 -37.60 -38.39
CA MET A 1 -18.39 -38.19 -39.49
C MET A 1 -18.23 -37.29 -40.73
N PRO A 2 -17.93 -37.85 -41.91
CA PRO A 2 -17.25 -37.17 -43.06
C PRO A 2 -18.27 -36.70 -44.13
N PRO A 3 -17.93 -36.25 -45.38
CA PRO A 3 -16.64 -36.30 -46.12
C PRO A 3 -16.25 -35.02 -46.94
N LYS A 4 -14.94 -34.75 -47.13
CA LYS A 4 -13.99 -34.99 -48.27
C LYS A 4 -14.15 -34.17 -49.58
N ALA A 5 -13.05 -33.46 -49.90
CA ALA A 5 -12.20 -33.55 -51.11
C ALA A 5 -12.37 -32.64 -52.37
N ARG A 6 -11.24 -31.97 -52.68
CA ARG A 6 -10.47 -31.85 -53.95
C ARG A 6 -11.01 -31.09 -55.18
N GLY A 7 -10.09 -30.28 -55.76
CA GLY A 7 -9.80 -30.28 -57.21
C GLY A 7 -10.08 -28.95 -57.94
N GLY A 8 -9.06 -28.39 -58.62
CA GLY A 8 -9.15 -27.17 -59.43
C GLY A 8 -9.16 -27.40 -60.95
N VAL A 9 -8.85 -26.30 -61.69
CA VAL A 9 -8.61 -26.16 -63.16
C VAL A 9 -9.93 -26.08 -63.97
N SER A 10 -10.22 -25.23 -64.97
CA SER A 10 -9.53 -24.35 -65.97
C SER A 10 -10.58 -23.43 -66.65
N GLY A 11 -10.25 -22.20 -67.09
CA GLY A 11 -10.21 -21.77 -68.52
C GLY A 11 -11.23 -20.64 -68.79
N GLY A 12 -10.86 -19.38 -69.14
CA GLY A 12 -10.52 -18.83 -70.48
C GLY A 12 -11.80 -18.56 -71.31
N ARG A 13 -12.11 -17.43 -71.98
CA ARG A 13 -11.47 -16.19 -72.49
C ARG A 13 -12.60 -15.11 -72.60
N ASP A 14 -12.37 -13.80 -72.72
CA ASP A 14 -12.04 -13.09 -73.98
C ASP A 14 -11.59 -11.63 -73.78
N ARG A 15 -10.86 -11.15 -74.81
CA ARG A 15 -10.21 -9.84 -75.06
C ARG A 15 -11.25 -8.70 -75.28
N GLU A 16 -10.97 -7.39 -75.29
CA GLU A 16 -9.97 -6.60 -76.04
C GLU A 16 -9.74 -5.19 -75.45
N ASN A 17 -8.60 -4.60 -75.85
CA ASN A 17 -8.05 -3.23 -75.65
C ASN A 17 -8.82 -2.17 -76.51
N PRO A 18 -8.61 -0.82 -76.43
CA PRO A 18 -7.29 -0.16 -76.55
C PRO A 18 -7.02 1.24 -75.89
N GLN A 19 -5.73 1.48 -75.59
CA GLN A 19 -4.81 2.64 -75.76
C GLN A 19 -5.13 4.15 -75.48
N SER A 20 -4.15 4.76 -74.76
CA SER A 20 -3.46 6.08 -74.97
C SER A 20 -4.15 7.38 -74.47
N ASN A 21 -3.51 8.46 -73.99
CA ASN A 21 -2.10 8.90 -73.88
C ASN A 21 -1.97 10.18 -72.99
N ALA A 22 -0.76 10.44 -72.45
CA ALA A 22 -0.06 11.75 -72.23
C ALA A 22 -0.63 12.80 -71.20
N THR A 23 0.12 13.62 -70.43
CA THR A 23 1.56 13.95 -70.22
C THR A 23 1.72 14.87 -68.97
N ALA A 24 2.94 14.92 -68.42
CA ALA A 24 3.48 15.74 -67.30
C ALA A 24 3.48 17.28 -67.58
N ASP A 25 3.82 18.24 -66.70
CA ASP A 25 5.01 18.41 -65.84
C ASP A 25 4.87 19.74 -64.98
N PRO A 26 5.89 20.38 -64.34
CA PRO A 26 6.09 20.36 -62.88
C PRO A 26 6.25 21.75 -62.19
N ALA A 27 6.43 21.73 -60.86
CA ALA A 27 6.79 22.89 -60.05
C ALA A 27 8.30 23.17 -59.97
N SER A 28 8.60 24.47 -59.86
CA SER A 28 9.90 25.15 -59.65
C SER A 28 10.81 24.63 -58.52
N ARG A 29 12.12 24.88 -58.66
CA ARG A 29 12.96 25.55 -57.63
C ARG A 29 14.34 25.96 -58.17
N VAL A 30 14.81 27.12 -57.69
CA VAL A 30 16.14 27.72 -57.91
C VAL A 30 16.90 27.74 -56.58
N ASN A 31 18.16 27.25 -56.63
CA ASN A 31 19.41 27.67 -55.96
C ASN A 31 19.46 27.95 -54.44
N LEU A 32 20.56 27.78 -53.69
CA LEU A 32 21.98 27.39 -53.86
C LEU A 32 22.38 26.92 -52.42
N THR A 33 23.38 26.07 -52.16
CA THR A 33 24.80 26.44 -52.15
C THR A 33 25.73 25.20 -52.09
N ALA A 34 26.96 25.44 -52.56
CA ALA A 34 28.19 24.63 -52.64
C ALA A 34 28.62 23.87 -51.36
N GLY A 35 29.52 22.87 -51.39
CA GLY A 35 30.31 22.28 -52.49
C GLY A 35 31.25 21.13 -52.03
N SER A 36 31.81 20.42 -53.04
CA SER A 36 33.01 19.53 -53.10
C SER A 36 33.14 18.31 -52.16
N ALA A 37 33.66 17.13 -52.52
CA ALA A 37 34.11 16.47 -53.77
C ALA A 37 34.31 14.96 -53.45
N GLY A 38 34.15 14.05 -54.42
CA GLY A 38 34.54 12.63 -54.27
C GLY A 38 33.83 11.67 -55.25
N ARG A 39 34.62 10.93 -56.03
CA ARG A 39 34.21 9.97 -57.09
C ARG A 39 33.79 8.60 -56.52
N GLY A 40 32.83 7.95 -57.20
CA GLY A 40 32.78 6.48 -57.35
C GLY A 40 31.59 5.76 -56.70
N GLY A 41 30.88 4.94 -57.50
CA GLY A 41 29.99 3.87 -57.02
C GLY A 41 28.49 4.14 -57.18
N GLY A 42 27.87 3.56 -58.20
CA GLY A 42 26.42 3.55 -58.37
C GLY A 42 25.74 2.60 -57.38
N THR A 43 24.66 3.09 -56.76
CA THR A 43 23.71 2.30 -55.96
C THR A 43 22.28 2.66 -56.39
N ASP A 44 21.41 1.65 -56.43
CA ASP A 44 20.00 1.69 -56.86
C ASP A 44 19.21 2.80 -56.11
N PRO A 45 18.37 3.63 -56.77
CA PRO A 45 17.67 4.75 -56.13
C PRO A 45 16.66 4.35 -55.03
N ARG A 46 16.39 3.07 -54.83
CA ARG A 46 15.43 2.57 -53.82
C ARG A 46 15.97 2.48 -52.40
N ASP A 47 17.28 2.66 -52.18
CA ASP A 47 17.92 2.57 -50.86
C ASP A 47 18.20 3.91 -50.16
N ARG A 48 17.65 5.04 -50.66
CA ARG A 48 17.83 6.34 -50.00
C ARG A 48 16.66 6.70 -49.07
N PRO A 49 16.92 7.11 -47.80
CA PRO A 49 15.87 7.53 -46.87
C PRO A 49 15.10 8.75 -47.41
N CYS A 50 13.78 8.76 -47.20
CA CYS A 50 12.90 9.79 -47.73
C CYS A 50 13.35 11.21 -47.32
N PRO A 51 13.47 12.18 -48.26
CA PRO A 51 13.93 13.54 -47.97
C PRO A 51 13.09 14.30 -46.94
N PHE A 52 11.85 13.86 -46.66
CA PHE A 52 11.00 14.39 -45.60
C PHE A 52 11.70 14.42 -44.24
N LEU A 53 12.43 13.35 -43.90
CA LEU A 53 13.15 13.20 -42.63
C LEU A 53 14.31 14.19 -42.46
N MET A 54 14.83 14.73 -43.56
CA MET A 54 16.00 15.62 -43.55
C MET A 54 15.64 17.09 -43.83
N ARG A 55 14.52 17.36 -44.53
CA ARG A 55 14.17 18.70 -45.03
C ARG A 55 12.69 19.09 -44.86
N GLY A 56 11.86 18.26 -44.23
CA GLY A 56 10.46 18.56 -43.91
C GLY A 56 9.46 18.50 -45.07
N ASN A 57 9.91 18.36 -46.32
CA ASN A 57 9.03 18.31 -47.50
C ASN A 57 9.37 17.09 -48.38
N CYS A 58 8.37 16.22 -48.64
CA CYS A 58 8.45 15.11 -49.60
C CYS A 58 7.72 15.46 -50.90
N LYS A 59 8.36 15.25 -52.05
CA LYS A 59 7.74 15.51 -53.36
C LYS A 59 6.62 14.53 -53.74
N PHE A 60 6.57 13.35 -53.13
CA PHE A 60 5.57 12.31 -53.44
C PHE A 60 4.31 12.38 -52.56
N GLY A 61 4.22 13.33 -51.64
CA GLY A 61 3.03 13.56 -50.80
C GLY A 61 2.51 12.28 -50.13
N ARG A 62 1.21 12.01 -50.28
CA ARG A 62 0.55 10.80 -49.73
C ARG A 62 0.85 9.50 -50.51
N GLN A 63 1.53 9.58 -51.66
CA GLN A 63 1.87 8.43 -52.50
C GLN A 63 3.32 7.93 -52.27
N CYS A 64 4.04 8.49 -51.29
CA CYS A 64 5.34 7.97 -50.90
C CYS A 64 5.20 6.61 -50.19
N GLN A 65 6.14 5.68 -50.42
CA GLN A 65 6.22 4.41 -49.68
C GLN A 65 6.41 4.61 -48.16
N TYR A 66 6.86 5.79 -47.73
CA TYR A 66 6.94 6.18 -46.33
C TYR A 66 5.75 7.09 -45.99
N SER A 67 4.94 6.70 -45.00
CA SER A 67 3.77 7.47 -44.56
C SER A 67 4.17 8.87 -44.08
N HIS A 68 3.80 9.90 -44.84
CA HIS A 68 3.90 11.30 -44.43
C HIS A 68 2.60 11.75 -43.80
N THR A 69 2.32 11.25 -42.60
CA THR A 69 1.36 11.91 -41.72
C THR A 69 1.99 13.22 -41.29
N LEU A 70 1.35 14.35 -41.62
CA LEU A 70 1.52 15.56 -40.83
C LEU A 70 1.15 15.15 -39.41
N THR A 71 2.15 14.86 -38.58
CA THR A 71 2.03 15.10 -37.16
C THR A 71 1.49 16.52 -37.09
N GLN A 72 0.22 16.66 -36.67
CA GLN A 72 -0.24 17.95 -36.19
C GLN A 72 0.90 18.48 -35.31
N PRO A 73 1.34 19.74 -35.49
CA PRO A 73 2.27 20.31 -34.53
C PRO A 73 1.69 19.97 -33.16
N PRO A 74 2.45 19.36 -32.23
CA PRO A 74 1.94 19.15 -30.90
C PRO A 74 1.33 20.47 -30.46
N ALA A 75 0.11 20.42 -29.92
CA ALA A 75 -0.51 21.57 -29.30
C ALA A 75 0.59 22.33 -28.55
N PRO A 76 0.70 23.66 -28.72
CA PRO A 76 1.86 24.39 -28.21
C PRO A 76 2.09 23.94 -26.78
N LYS A 77 3.25 23.31 -26.54
CA LYS A 77 3.68 22.93 -25.18
C LYS A 77 3.87 24.25 -24.44
N PHE A 78 2.78 24.80 -23.93
CA PHE A 78 2.82 25.94 -23.04
C PHE A 78 3.33 25.41 -21.70
N PRO A 79 4.45 25.96 -21.21
CA PRO A 79 5.08 25.51 -19.98
C PRO A 79 4.22 25.95 -18.81
N GLY A 80 3.80 25.02 -17.96
CA GLY A 80 3.23 25.42 -16.67
C GLY A 80 2.37 24.40 -15.94
N LEU A 81 2.55 23.11 -16.21
CA LEU A 81 2.00 22.07 -15.33
C LEU A 81 3.09 21.15 -14.77
N SER A 82 4.15 20.86 -15.54
CA SER A 82 5.30 20.09 -15.05
C SER A 82 6.30 21.00 -14.34
N ASN A 83 7.00 20.51 -13.31
CA ASN A 83 8.06 21.27 -12.66
C ASN A 83 9.23 21.49 -13.64
N ASP A 84 9.50 20.50 -14.49
CA ASP A 84 10.57 20.55 -15.49
C ASP A 84 10.32 21.65 -16.54
N ASP A 85 9.07 22.06 -16.75
CA ASP A 85 8.70 23.13 -17.69
C ASP A 85 9.24 24.51 -17.30
N PHE A 86 9.57 24.70 -16.02
CA PHE A 86 10.15 25.93 -15.52
C PHE A 86 11.68 25.95 -15.66
N SER A 87 12.30 24.83 -16.04
CA SER A 87 13.75 24.67 -16.12
C SER A 87 14.29 24.88 -17.55
N LYS A 88 15.44 25.56 -17.67
CA LYS A 88 16.20 25.64 -18.94
C LYS A 88 17.34 24.63 -18.90
N VAL A 89 17.13 23.46 -19.49
CA VAL A 89 18.10 22.35 -19.48
C VAL A 89 18.54 22.00 -20.90
N ASN A 90 19.77 21.52 -21.06
CA ASN A 90 20.24 20.99 -22.32
C ASN A 90 19.63 19.59 -22.59
N LEU A 91 18.68 19.52 -23.53
CA LEU A 91 17.90 18.31 -23.84
C LEU A 91 18.57 17.38 -24.87
N THR A 92 19.84 17.58 -25.21
CA THR A 92 20.49 16.81 -26.30
C THR A 92 21.05 15.44 -25.89
N GLN A 93 21.18 15.16 -24.58
CA GLN A 93 21.81 13.93 -24.09
C GLN A 93 20.80 12.78 -24.01
N THR A 94 21.15 11.62 -24.58
CA THR A 94 20.35 10.39 -24.42
C THR A 94 20.61 9.73 -23.06
N PRO A 95 19.70 8.87 -22.55
CA PRO A 95 19.92 8.17 -21.28
C PRO A 95 21.25 7.42 -21.24
N GLY A 96 21.57 6.64 -22.29
CA GLY A 96 22.82 5.87 -22.36
C GLY A 96 24.08 6.73 -22.32
N GLN A 97 24.07 7.91 -22.97
CA GLN A 97 25.17 8.87 -22.91
C GLN A 97 25.32 9.48 -21.51
N THR A 98 24.20 9.79 -20.86
CA THR A 98 24.15 10.34 -19.50
C THR A 98 24.71 9.34 -18.49
N PHE A 99 24.27 8.09 -18.54
CA PHE A 99 24.78 7.02 -17.68
C PHE A 99 26.29 6.80 -17.84
N ASN A 100 26.78 6.77 -19.09
CA ASN A 100 28.22 6.61 -19.33
C ASN A 100 29.04 7.82 -18.87
N SER A 101 28.48 9.02 -19.00
CA SER A 101 29.14 10.27 -18.57
C SER A 101 29.16 10.43 -17.04
N LEU A 102 28.23 9.79 -16.32
CA LEU A 102 28.18 9.81 -14.85
C LEU A 102 29.13 8.82 -14.18
N LYS A 103 29.40 7.67 -14.80
CA LYS A 103 30.25 6.60 -14.23
C LYS A 103 31.58 7.10 -13.62
N PRO A 104 32.35 8.00 -14.26
CA PRO A 104 33.62 8.48 -13.69
C PRO A 104 33.44 9.26 -12.39
N TYR A 105 32.36 10.03 -12.27
CA TYR A 105 32.07 10.85 -11.09
C TYR A 105 31.53 10.03 -9.93
N VAL A 106 30.74 9.00 -10.22
CA VAL A 106 30.05 8.18 -9.21
C VAL A 106 31.00 7.19 -8.51
N ASN A 107 32.25 7.04 -8.98
CA ASN A 107 33.25 6.21 -8.31
C ASN A 107 33.62 6.75 -6.91
N LYS A 108 33.68 5.86 -5.91
CA LYS A 108 34.02 6.18 -4.51
C LYS A 108 35.34 6.95 -4.33
N SER A 109 36.31 6.76 -5.23
CA SER A 109 37.61 7.43 -5.20
C SER A 109 37.62 8.84 -5.81
N PHE A 110 36.57 9.25 -6.53
CA PHE A 110 36.54 10.54 -7.21
C PHE A 110 36.22 11.69 -6.24
N ARG A 111 36.92 12.83 -6.37
CA ARG A 111 36.65 14.08 -5.65
C ARG A 111 36.80 15.27 -6.60
N PHE A 112 35.94 16.28 -6.45
CA PHE A 112 36.01 17.49 -7.29
C PHE A 112 37.24 18.33 -6.95
N GLN A 113 38.03 18.68 -7.96
CA GLN A 113 39.19 19.56 -7.83
C GLN A 113 38.92 20.98 -8.34
N THR A 114 37.92 21.15 -9.23
CA THR A 114 37.59 22.46 -9.83
C THR A 114 36.08 22.69 -9.89
N PRO A 115 35.62 23.96 -9.81
CA PRO A 115 34.20 24.31 -10.02
C PRO A 115 33.65 23.83 -11.37
N ASN A 116 34.47 23.81 -12.42
CA ASN A 116 34.04 23.37 -13.75
C ASN A 116 33.66 21.89 -13.78
N GLN A 117 34.33 21.03 -13.01
CA GLN A 117 33.95 19.62 -12.88
C GLN A 117 32.59 19.47 -12.19
N VAL A 118 32.31 20.31 -11.18
CA VAL A 118 31.00 20.35 -10.52
C VAL A 118 29.92 20.79 -11.51
N TYR A 119 30.16 21.83 -12.29
CA TYR A 119 29.20 22.30 -13.30
C TYR A 119 28.91 21.27 -14.40
N GLN A 120 29.92 20.52 -14.83
CA GLN A 120 29.73 19.42 -15.78
C GLN A 120 28.91 18.29 -15.17
N PHE A 121 29.24 17.86 -13.96
CA PHE A 121 28.47 16.84 -13.24
C PHE A 121 27.00 17.23 -13.09
N LEU A 122 26.73 18.44 -12.61
CA LEU A 122 25.36 18.94 -12.42
C LEU A 122 24.62 19.11 -13.75
N SER A 123 25.30 19.53 -14.81
CA SER A 123 24.69 19.60 -16.14
C SER A 123 24.30 18.22 -16.68
N ILE A 124 25.06 17.17 -16.39
CA ILE A 124 24.74 15.79 -16.78
C ILE A 124 23.55 15.29 -15.95
N LEU A 125 23.54 15.58 -14.65
CA LEU A 125 22.48 15.22 -13.72
C LEU A 125 21.13 15.84 -14.12
N CYS A 126 21.11 17.15 -14.44
CA CYS A 126 19.90 17.80 -14.92
C CYS A 126 19.46 17.32 -16.32
N GLY A 127 20.36 16.74 -17.13
CA GLY A 127 20.05 16.22 -18.46
C GLY A 127 18.97 15.12 -18.46
N ALA A 128 18.77 14.47 -17.30
CA ALA A 128 17.61 13.64 -17.01
C ALA A 128 16.37 14.51 -16.77
N ASN A 129 15.60 14.78 -17.82
CA ASN A 129 14.47 15.72 -17.78
C ASN A 129 13.27 15.19 -18.57
N SER A 130 12.05 15.39 -18.07
CA SER A 130 10.80 14.89 -18.70
C SER A 130 10.46 15.58 -20.03
N GLN A 131 11.04 16.74 -20.30
CA GLN A 131 10.91 17.41 -21.59
C GLN A 131 11.69 16.71 -22.71
N ASN A 132 12.70 15.92 -22.37
CA ASN A 132 13.54 15.23 -23.33
C ASN A 132 12.83 13.98 -23.88
N SER A 133 12.41 14.01 -25.13
CA SER A 133 11.70 12.89 -25.77
C SER A 133 12.50 11.60 -25.88
N SER A 134 13.83 11.66 -25.71
CA SER A 134 14.69 10.47 -25.68
C SER A 134 14.68 9.74 -24.33
N TRP A 135 14.17 10.38 -23.29
CA TRP A 135 14.04 9.81 -21.95
C TRP A 135 12.65 9.22 -21.76
N THR A 136 12.60 7.99 -21.28
CA THR A 136 11.36 7.39 -20.79
C THR A 136 11.29 7.50 -19.28
N ALA A 137 10.09 7.36 -18.71
CA ALA A 137 9.92 7.29 -17.25
C ALA A 137 10.80 6.21 -16.61
N LYS A 138 10.98 5.08 -17.31
CA LYS A 138 11.89 4.00 -16.94
C LYS A 138 13.33 4.46 -16.75
N ASP A 139 13.81 5.27 -17.69
CA ASP A 139 15.20 5.72 -17.71
C ASP A 139 15.46 6.74 -16.61
N GLY A 140 14.50 7.65 -16.36
CA GLY A 140 14.57 8.63 -15.27
C GLY A 140 14.61 7.96 -13.89
N GLN A 141 13.81 6.92 -13.68
CA GLN A 141 13.78 6.18 -12.40
C GLN A 141 15.02 5.32 -12.20
N LEU A 142 15.51 4.66 -13.27
CA LEU A 142 16.78 3.95 -13.22
C LEU A 142 17.94 4.91 -12.88
N HIS A 143 17.88 6.14 -13.41
CA HIS A 143 18.85 7.18 -13.11
C HIS A 143 18.83 7.63 -11.65
N LEU A 144 17.64 7.86 -11.07
CA LEU A 144 17.47 8.13 -9.64
C LEU A 144 18.09 7.02 -8.78
N HIS A 145 17.67 5.77 -9.02
CA HIS A 145 18.11 4.62 -8.24
C HIS A 145 19.64 4.41 -8.31
N GLN A 146 20.23 4.57 -9.50
CA GLN A 146 21.69 4.48 -9.66
C GLN A 146 22.48 5.60 -8.98
N ILE A 147 21.91 6.81 -8.87
CA ILE A 147 22.56 7.91 -8.15
C ILE A 147 22.61 7.62 -6.65
N VAL A 148 21.55 7.02 -6.11
CA VAL A 148 21.46 6.64 -4.70
C VAL A 148 22.39 5.46 -4.38
N GLU A 149 22.33 4.37 -5.14
CA GLU A 149 23.17 3.18 -4.91
C GLU A 149 24.64 3.38 -5.30
N GLY A 150 24.90 4.18 -6.34
CA GLY A 150 26.22 4.27 -6.97
C GLY A 150 27.23 5.14 -6.23
N GLY A 151 26.82 5.95 -5.24
CA GLY A 151 27.68 6.96 -4.60
C GLY A 151 27.50 8.38 -5.16
N GLY A 152 26.47 8.61 -5.98
CA GLY A 152 26.12 9.94 -6.49
C GLY A 152 25.67 10.90 -5.37
N ILE A 153 25.04 10.39 -4.31
CA ILE A 153 24.70 11.13 -3.09
C ILE A 153 25.92 11.84 -2.50
N GLU A 154 27.05 11.13 -2.34
CA GLU A 154 28.28 11.73 -1.82
C GLU A 154 28.81 12.85 -2.73
N ARG A 155 28.65 12.69 -4.06
CA ARG A 155 29.06 13.73 -5.03
C ARG A 155 28.18 14.97 -4.94
N ILE A 156 26.87 14.82 -4.74
CA ILE A 156 25.95 15.96 -4.54
C ILE A 156 26.32 16.69 -3.25
N VAL A 157 26.64 15.97 -2.16
CA VAL A 157 27.12 16.58 -0.91
C VAL A 157 28.41 17.36 -1.12
N ASP A 158 29.38 16.79 -1.84
CA ASP A 158 30.62 17.49 -2.14
C ASP A 158 30.39 18.75 -2.98
N ALA A 159 29.41 18.74 -3.91
CA ALA A 159 29.01 19.93 -4.66
C ALA A 159 28.36 21.01 -3.79
N ILE A 160 27.56 20.62 -2.77
CA ILE A 160 26.97 21.55 -1.79
C ILE A 160 28.05 22.13 -0.86
N ARG A 161 29.05 21.34 -0.47
CA ARG A 161 30.12 21.75 0.47
C ARG A 161 31.31 22.43 -0.21
N PHE A 162 31.40 22.37 -1.54
CA PHE A 162 32.47 22.97 -2.35
C PHE A 162 32.87 24.40 -1.95
N PRO A 163 31.95 25.36 -1.69
CA PRO A 163 32.33 26.75 -1.40
C PRO A 163 33.11 26.96 -0.09
N LYS A 164 33.12 25.99 0.85
CA LYS A 164 33.89 26.11 2.11
C LYS A 164 35.32 25.58 2.02
N GLN A 165 35.63 24.75 1.02
CA GLN A 165 36.93 24.05 0.94
C GLN A 165 37.94 24.70 -0.02
N TYR A 166 37.51 25.61 -0.90
CA TYR A 166 38.35 26.15 -1.98
C TYR A 166 38.17 27.66 -2.19
N ASN A 167 39.28 28.39 -2.35
CA ASN A 167 39.33 29.86 -2.54
C ASN A 167 38.93 30.35 -3.95
N ARG A 168 38.16 29.57 -4.72
CA ARG A 168 37.79 29.89 -6.12
C ARG A 168 36.32 30.30 -6.24
N PRO A 169 35.95 31.22 -7.16
CA PRO A 169 34.57 31.68 -7.32
C PRO A 169 33.64 30.54 -7.74
N TYR A 170 32.63 30.25 -6.92
CA TYR A 170 31.60 29.25 -7.17
C TYR A 170 30.26 29.96 -7.42
N SER A 171 29.76 29.89 -8.65
CA SER A 171 28.50 30.54 -9.06
C SER A 171 27.28 29.86 -8.44
N PHE A 172 26.42 30.66 -7.81
CA PHE A 172 25.12 30.25 -7.29
C PHE A 172 24.23 29.68 -8.40
N GLN A 173 24.18 30.35 -9.56
CA GLN A 173 23.35 30.00 -10.71
C GLN A 173 23.78 28.70 -11.41
N ARG A 174 25.08 28.40 -11.44
CA ARG A 174 25.62 27.19 -12.10
C ARG A 174 25.85 26.02 -11.13
N GLY A 175 25.86 26.29 -9.83
CA GLY A 175 26.05 25.30 -8.77
C GLY A 175 24.74 24.92 -8.07
N TYR A 176 24.13 25.83 -7.34
CA TYR A 176 22.97 25.52 -6.48
C TYR A 176 21.66 25.38 -7.26
N ILE A 177 21.38 26.25 -8.24
CA ILE A 177 20.13 26.16 -9.01
C ILE A 177 19.97 24.81 -9.73
N PRO A 178 21.00 24.22 -10.38
CA PRO A 178 20.91 22.88 -10.95
C PRO A 178 20.64 21.78 -9.92
N ILE A 179 21.21 21.88 -8.71
CA ILE A 179 20.93 20.92 -7.61
C ILE A 179 19.43 20.96 -7.26
N PHE A 180 18.87 22.16 -7.04
CA PHE A 180 17.44 22.31 -6.77
C PHE A 180 16.58 21.94 -7.97
N THR A 181 17.04 22.20 -9.19
CA THR A 181 16.34 21.81 -10.42
C THR A 181 16.19 20.28 -10.50
N TYR A 182 17.22 19.53 -10.12
CA TYR A 182 17.15 18.07 -10.09
C TYR A 182 16.24 17.55 -8.96
N LEU A 183 16.36 18.12 -7.75
CA LEU A 183 15.49 17.74 -6.62
C LEU A 183 14.01 18.03 -6.91
N ALA A 184 13.72 19.16 -7.55
CA ALA A 184 12.38 19.55 -7.97
C ALA A 184 11.89 18.86 -9.25
N SER A 185 12.73 18.03 -9.90
CA SER A 185 12.39 17.41 -11.18
C SER A 185 11.22 16.44 -11.06
N ASP A 186 10.45 16.31 -12.14
CA ASP A 186 9.30 15.40 -12.17
C ASP A 186 9.73 13.94 -11.92
N TRP A 187 10.97 13.57 -12.26
CA TRP A 187 11.49 12.23 -12.01
C TRP A 187 11.71 11.91 -10.52
N VAL A 188 12.11 12.90 -9.73
CA VAL A 188 12.30 12.76 -8.28
C VAL A 188 10.95 12.87 -7.57
N VAL A 189 10.17 13.91 -7.87
CA VAL A 189 8.90 14.21 -7.18
C VAL A 189 7.84 13.13 -7.43
N LYS A 190 7.75 12.58 -8.64
CA LYS A 190 6.77 11.53 -8.98
C LYS A 190 7.28 10.10 -8.74
N SER A 191 8.47 9.93 -8.18
CA SER A 191 8.98 8.59 -7.88
C SER A 191 8.24 7.97 -6.69
N THR A 192 7.99 6.67 -6.75
CA THR A 192 7.41 5.89 -5.65
C THR A 192 8.49 5.26 -4.75
N MET A 193 9.77 5.48 -5.05
CA MET A 193 10.91 4.99 -4.30
C MET A 193 11.21 5.93 -3.12
N ASN A 194 10.44 5.81 -2.05
CA ASN A 194 10.54 6.68 -0.88
C ASN A 194 11.92 6.60 -0.21
N SER A 195 12.53 5.42 -0.16
CA SER A 195 13.89 5.23 0.37
C SER A 195 14.92 6.10 -0.38
N ASP A 196 14.90 6.06 -1.71
CA ASP A 196 15.80 6.82 -2.58
C ASP A 196 15.56 8.34 -2.47
N ILE A 197 14.30 8.76 -2.46
CA ILE A 197 13.95 10.19 -2.32
C ILE A 197 14.34 10.72 -0.93
N ASN A 198 14.05 9.95 0.14
CA ASN A 198 14.42 10.33 1.51
C ASN A 198 15.94 10.45 1.66
N ALA A 199 16.71 9.61 0.97
CA ALA A 199 18.16 9.74 0.93
C ALA A 199 18.60 11.06 0.26
N LEU A 200 17.96 11.48 -0.83
CA LEU A 200 18.25 12.75 -1.51
C LEU A 200 17.86 13.99 -0.67
N TYR A 201 16.63 14.05 -0.16
CA TYR A 201 16.18 15.17 0.68
C TYR A 201 16.83 15.18 2.06
N GLY A 202 17.30 14.01 2.54
CA GLY A 202 18.20 13.91 3.68
C GLY A 202 19.47 14.72 3.48
N LEU A 203 19.97 14.89 2.24
CA LEU A 203 21.12 15.75 1.96
C LEU A 203 20.83 17.22 2.26
N VAL A 204 19.62 17.67 1.93
CA VAL A 204 19.14 19.02 2.24
C VAL A 204 19.05 19.18 3.76
N HIS A 205 18.46 18.21 4.46
CA HIS A 205 18.35 18.22 5.92
C HIS A 205 19.71 18.38 6.62
N HIS A 206 20.67 17.52 6.31
CA HIS A 206 21.98 17.50 6.98
C HIS A 206 22.89 18.70 6.62
N ASN A 207 22.62 19.38 5.49
CA ASN A 207 23.42 20.51 5.02
C ASN A 207 22.63 21.82 4.99
N PHE A 208 21.50 21.88 5.69
CA PHE A 208 20.54 22.98 5.63
C PHE A 208 21.20 24.35 5.90
N GLN A 209 22.05 24.44 6.93
CA GLN A 209 22.75 25.68 7.30
C GLN A 209 23.59 26.23 6.14
N ILE A 210 24.35 25.38 5.45
CA ILE A 210 25.20 25.79 4.31
C ILE A 210 24.33 26.27 3.15
N ILE A 211 23.24 25.55 2.90
CA ILE A 211 22.27 25.88 1.84
C ILE A 211 21.63 27.24 2.13
N ARG A 212 21.09 27.43 3.34
CA ARG A 212 20.46 28.67 3.80
C ARG A 212 21.40 29.86 3.63
N ASP A 213 22.57 29.82 4.26
CA ASP A 213 23.53 30.93 4.25
C ASP A 213 23.95 31.31 2.81
N THR A 214 24.07 30.30 1.92
CA THR A 214 24.45 30.52 0.53
C THR A 214 23.29 31.10 -0.30
N VAL A 215 22.07 30.60 -0.12
CA VAL A 215 20.89 31.13 -0.81
C VAL A 215 20.61 32.55 -0.34
N GLU A 216 20.62 32.82 0.96
CA GLU A 216 20.34 34.16 1.51
C GLU A 216 21.33 35.20 1.02
N LYS A 217 22.63 34.89 1.06
CA LYS A 217 23.68 35.80 0.61
C LYS A 217 23.59 36.13 -0.88
N ASN A 218 23.28 35.15 -1.73
CA ASN A 218 23.29 35.34 -3.18
C ASN A 218 21.95 35.85 -3.71
N LEU A 219 20.83 35.28 -3.25
CA LEU A 219 19.50 35.72 -3.64
C LEU A 219 19.22 37.14 -3.14
N GLY A 220 19.62 37.48 -1.91
CA GLY A 220 19.53 38.85 -1.39
C GLY A 220 20.26 39.88 -2.26
N LYS A 221 21.45 39.54 -2.80
CA LYS A 221 22.18 40.40 -3.76
C LYS A 221 21.43 40.56 -5.09
N LEU A 222 20.87 39.48 -5.62
CA LEU A 222 20.11 39.51 -6.89
C LEU A 222 18.81 40.32 -6.75
N MET A 223 18.11 40.16 -5.63
CA MET A 223 16.90 40.93 -5.30
C MET A 223 17.22 42.42 -5.15
N ALA A 224 18.29 42.77 -4.43
CA ALA A 224 18.76 44.16 -4.30
C ALA A 224 19.18 44.79 -5.64
N ALA A 225 19.81 44.00 -6.52
CA ALA A 225 20.18 44.42 -7.87
C ALA A 225 18.98 44.51 -8.84
N ARG A 226 17.78 44.08 -8.43
CA ARG A 226 16.57 43.95 -9.25
C ARG A 226 16.80 43.20 -10.58
N SER A 227 17.67 42.20 -10.55
CA SER A 227 18.07 41.42 -11.73
C SER A 227 18.53 40.03 -11.31
N PHE A 228 18.04 38.99 -11.99
CA PHE A 228 18.53 37.61 -11.82
C PHE A 228 19.73 37.30 -12.75
N ARG A 229 20.50 38.31 -13.17
CA ARG A 229 21.69 38.11 -14.01
C ARG A 229 22.95 38.10 -13.13
N ASP A 230 23.69 36.99 -13.16
CA ASP A 230 24.99 36.84 -12.50
C ASP A 230 26.06 36.44 -13.54
N GLY A 231 26.37 37.36 -14.46
CA GLY A 231 27.32 37.11 -15.56
C GLY A 231 26.69 36.52 -16.84
N THR A 232 27.23 35.42 -17.36
CA THR A 232 27.03 34.97 -18.77
C THR A 232 25.72 34.22 -19.07
N LEU A 233 24.96 33.77 -18.07
CA LEU A 233 23.69 33.04 -18.27
C LEU A 233 22.55 33.80 -17.56
N ALA A 234 21.43 34.03 -18.26
CA ALA A 234 20.26 34.69 -17.69
C ALA A 234 19.24 33.65 -17.21
N ILE A 235 19.07 33.53 -15.89
CA ILE A 235 18.01 32.74 -15.26
C ILE A 235 16.82 33.67 -14.97
N SER A 236 15.59 33.16 -15.07
CA SER A 236 14.37 33.91 -14.73
C SER A 236 13.93 33.58 -13.29
N GLY A 237 13.33 34.55 -12.62
CA GLY A 237 12.72 34.41 -11.29
C GLY A 237 11.72 33.28 -11.22
N LYS A 238 10.95 33.02 -12.29
CA LYS A 238 10.02 31.87 -12.34
C LYS A 238 10.75 30.53 -12.11
N GLN A 239 11.98 30.38 -12.62
CA GLN A 239 12.76 29.17 -12.45
C GLN A 239 13.29 29.08 -11.02
N VAL A 240 13.81 30.19 -10.48
CA VAL A 240 14.37 30.24 -9.11
C VAL A 240 13.30 29.93 -8.08
N PHE A 241 12.16 30.62 -8.12
CA PHE A 241 11.10 30.41 -7.13
C PHE A 241 10.42 29.05 -7.28
N LYS A 242 10.21 28.53 -8.50
CA LYS A 242 9.62 27.18 -8.68
C LYS A 242 10.49 26.10 -8.03
N VAL A 243 11.79 26.08 -8.31
CA VAL A 243 12.67 25.01 -7.78
C VAL A 243 12.83 25.13 -6.27
N LEU A 244 12.88 26.35 -5.73
CA LEU A 244 12.97 26.56 -4.28
C LEU A 244 11.67 26.15 -3.58
N PHE A 245 10.52 26.56 -4.10
CA PHE A 245 9.23 26.20 -3.51
C PHE A 245 9.00 24.70 -3.54
N VAL A 246 9.18 24.03 -4.68
CA VAL A 246 9.02 22.57 -4.77
C VAL A 246 10.01 21.86 -3.85
N THR A 247 11.29 22.26 -3.84
CA THR A 247 12.28 21.61 -2.95
C THR A 247 11.93 21.79 -1.47
N LEU A 248 11.48 22.98 -1.06
CA LEU A 248 11.07 23.24 0.33
C LEU A 248 9.81 22.48 0.71
N PHE A 249 8.81 22.44 -0.17
CA PHE A 249 7.59 21.66 0.04
C PHE A 249 7.92 20.17 0.23
N GLU A 250 8.70 19.58 -0.67
CA GLU A 250 9.08 18.17 -0.61
C GLU A 250 10.00 17.86 0.60
N TYR A 251 10.81 18.82 1.04
CA TYR A 251 11.63 18.74 2.25
C TYR A 251 10.77 18.76 3.53
N LEU A 252 9.88 19.74 3.67
CA LEU A 252 9.05 19.93 4.86
C LEU A 252 8.02 18.81 5.05
N THR A 253 7.45 18.30 3.95
CA THR A 253 6.50 17.18 3.98
C THR A 253 7.14 15.85 4.41
N ARG A 254 8.43 15.64 4.11
CA ARG A 254 9.16 14.42 4.49
C ARG A 254 9.80 14.50 5.87
N PHE A 255 10.31 15.67 6.23
CA PHE A 255 10.95 15.93 7.52
C PHE A 255 10.07 16.89 8.32
N LYS A 256 8.95 16.40 8.83
CA LYS A 256 8.00 17.23 9.60
C LYS A 256 8.63 17.86 10.85
N GLU A 257 9.63 17.21 11.43
CA GLU A 257 10.42 17.72 12.54
C GLU A 257 11.47 18.76 12.12
N ALA A 258 11.66 19.03 10.83
CA ALA A 258 12.65 19.98 10.32
C ALA A 258 12.54 21.37 10.97
N PRO A 259 11.36 21.98 11.13
CA PRO A 259 11.24 23.28 11.78
C PRO A 259 11.60 23.26 13.27
N ALA A 260 11.46 22.12 13.95
CA ALA A 260 11.81 21.96 15.36
C ALA A 260 13.31 21.66 15.54
N THR A 261 13.85 20.77 14.70
CA THR A 261 15.26 20.34 14.71
C THR A 261 16.20 21.41 14.16
N ASN A 262 15.75 22.23 13.22
CA ASN A 262 16.50 23.33 12.62
C ASN A 262 15.68 24.63 12.70
N PRO A 263 15.86 25.46 13.74
CA PRO A 263 15.01 26.65 13.96
C PRO A 263 15.04 27.66 12.80
N GLY A 264 16.16 27.71 12.05
CA GLY A 264 16.29 28.60 10.88
C GLY A 264 15.47 28.22 9.65
N VAL A 265 14.77 27.08 9.64
CA VAL A 265 13.93 26.65 8.49
C VAL A 265 12.71 27.55 8.30
N ARG A 266 12.09 27.99 9.40
CA ARG A 266 10.92 28.87 9.37
C ARG A 266 11.28 30.23 8.79
N ASP A 267 12.25 30.89 9.40
CA ASP A 267 12.76 32.20 8.98
C ASP A 267 13.20 32.19 7.51
N PHE A 268 13.94 31.16 7.10
CA PHE A 268 14.41 31.04 5.71
C PHE A 268 13.27 30.94 4.71
N THR A 269 12.22 30.21 5.07
CA THR A 269 11.08 30.02 4.16
C THR A 269 10.23 31.29 4.08
N GLU A 270 9.97 31.95 5.21
CA GLU A 270 9.30 33.26 5.25
C GLU A 270 10.08 34.31 4.45
N GLN A 271 11.42 34.27 4.50
CA GLN A 271 12.28 35.14 3.71
C GLN A 271 12.17 34.88 2.20
N ILE A 272 12.11 33.62 1.77
CA ILE A 272 11.89 33.28 0.34
C ILE A 272 10.53 33.76 -0.15
N VAL A 273 9.49 33.59 0.68
CA VAL A 273 8.15 34.09 0.40
C VAL A 273 8.15 35.63 0.25
N THR A 274 8.84 36.32 1.14
CA THR A 274 8.98 37.79 1.09
C THR A 274 9.67 38.23 -0.20
N TRP A 275 10.76 37.58 -0.60
CA TRP A 275 11.43 37.86 -1.88
C TRP A 275 10.55 37.57 -3.10
N PHE A 276 9.70 36.56 -3.03
CA PHE A 276 8.74 36.28 -4.11
C PHE A 276 7.73 37.42 -4.24
N ASP A 277 7.19 37.94 -3.13
CA ASP A 277 6.27 39.08 -3.16
C ASP A 277 6.94 40.36 -3.66
N GLU A 278 8.17 40.64 -3.23
CA GLU A 278 8.97 41.74 -3.76
C GLU A 278 9.22 41.62 -5.27
N TRP A 279 9.48 40.40 -5.75
CA TRP A 279 9.64 40.13 -7.18
C TRP A 279 8.33 40.38 -7.95
N LEU A 280 7.18 39.92 -7.44
CA LEU A 280 5.87 40.16 -8.05
C LEU A 280 5.55 41.65 -8.14
N VAL A 281 5.77 42.41 -7.06
CA VAL A 281 5.63 43.88 -7.07
C VAL A 281 6.60 44.50 -8.09
N GLY A 282 7.82 43.97 -8.16
CA GLY A 282 8.85 44.38 -9.10
C GLY A 282 8.45 44.20 -10.57
N LEU A 283 7.74 43.12 -10.92
CA LEU A 283 7.27 42.85 -12.29
C LEU A 283 6.21 43.85 -12.78
N SER A 284 5.41 44.41 -11.86
CA SER A 284 4.32 45.34 -12.15
C SER A 284 4.69 46.81 -11.97
N SER A 285 5.90 47.10 -11.51
CA SER A 285 6.36 48.47 -11.20
C SER A 285 6.83 49.24 -12.44
N ASN A 286 6.79 50.59 -12.37
CA ASN A 286 7.24 51.50 -13.45
C ASN A 286 8.71 51.29 -13.86
N ARG A 287 9.57 50.81 -12.94
CA ARG A 287 10.93 50.34 -13.23
C ARG A 287 10.96 48.82 -13.08
N PRO A 288 10.60 48.06 -14.13
CA PRO A 288 10.37 46.63 -14.01
C PRO A 288 11.64 45.91 -13.59
N PHE A 289 11.46 44.87 -12.77
CA PHE A 289 12.52 43.91 -12.47
C PHE A 289 13.04 43.31 -13.80
N GLN A 290 14.36 43.21 -13.97
CA GLN A 290 14.93 42.67 -15.21
C GLN A 290 14.74 41.16 -15.29
N ASP A 291 13.61 40.72 -15.83
CA ASP A 291 13.22 39.32 -15.94
C ASP A 291 12.53 39.00 -17.28
N GLU A 292 12.70 37.76 -17.76
CA GLU A 292 12.00 37.24 -18.94
C GLU A 292 10.47 37.32 -18.81
N CYS A 293 9.91 37.16 -17.61
CA CYS A 293 8.47 37.25 -17.34
C CYS A 293 7.84 38.61 -17.72
N THR A 294 8.63 39.68 -17.77
CA THR A 294 8.16 41.01 -18.22
C THR A 294 7.89 41.08 -19.72
N THR A 295 8.45 40.16 -20.50
CA THR A 295 8.31 40.09 -21.97
C THR A 295 7.14 39.23 -22.43
N TYR A 296 6.45 38.55 -21.51
CA TYR A 296 5.33 37.66 -21.83
C TYR A 296 4.01 38.42 -21.97
N GLU A 297 3.10 37.86 -22.77
CA GLU A 297 1.70 38.29 -22.83
C GLU A 297 1.03 38.21 -21.45
N ALA A 298 0.04 39.08 -21.20
CA ALA A 298 -0.61 39.22 -19.90
C ALA A 298 -1.16 37.89 -19.37
N ASP A 299 -1.87 37.13 -20.21
CA ASP A 299 -2.46 35.83 -19.87
C ASP A 299 -1.39 34.81 -19.47
N LYS A 300 -0.26 34.77 -20.18
CA LYS A 300 0.85 33.87 -19.89
C LYS A 300 1.55 34.23 -18.59
N ARG A 301 1.70 35.52 -18.32
CA ARG A 301 2.29 36.02 -17.08
C ARG A 301 1.38 35.71 -15.88
N GLU A 302 0.09 35.95 -15.99
CA GLU A 302 -0.90 35.65 -14.95
C GLU A 302 -0.91 34.16 -14.60
N PHE A 303 -0.95 33.27 -15.60
CA PHE A 303 -0.94 31.82 -15.38
C PHE A 303 0.32 31.32 -14.64
N ILE A 304 1.50 31.86 -14.99
CA ILE A 304 2.76 31.51 -14.30
C ILE A 304 2.74 31.99 -12.85
N ILE A 305 2.24 33.21 -12.60
CA ILE A 305 2.13 33.78 -11.26
C ILE A 305 1.15 32.97 -10.41
N GLU A 306 -0.01 32.60 -10.96
CA GLU A 306 -1.03 31.78 -10.29
C GLU A 306 -0.46 30.41 -9.85
N ASN A 307 0.35 29.77 -10.70
CA ASN A 307 1.00 28.50 -10.36
C ASN A 307 2.00 28.66 -9.20
N LEU A 308 2.85 29.69 -9.25
CA LEU A 308 3.84 29.95 -8.20
C LEU A 308 3.21 30.43 -6.89
N GLN A 309 2.13 31.20 -6.94
CA GLN A 309 1.36 31.62 -5.77
C GLN A 309 0.78 30.41 -5.03
N ARG A 310 0.27 29.42 -5.75
CA ARG A 310 -0.18 28.16 -5.13
C ARG A 310 0.95 27.41 -4.43
N ASP A 311 2.12 27.31 -5.05
CA ASP A 311 3.26 26.64 -4.41
C ASP A 311 3.71 27.39 -3.15
N LYS A 312 3.68 28.73 -3.19
CA LYS A 312 3.90 29.60 -2.02
C LYS A 312 2.88 29.31 -0.91
N GLU A 313 1.59 29.29 -1.23
CA GLU A 313 0.51 29.07 -0.26
C GLU A 313 0.67 27.70 0.43
N ARG A 314 0.95 26.64 -0.32
CA ARG A 314 1.18 25.28 0.22
C ARG A 314 2.29 25.25 1.26
N ILE A 315 3.39 25.95 1.01
CA ILE A 315 4.54 25.98 1.92
C ILE A 315 4.24 26.82 3.16
N LEU A 316 3.58 27.95 2.99
CA LEU A 316 3.16 28.81 4.11
C LEU A 316 2.22 28.07 5.05
N CYS A 317 1.24 27.33 4.52
CA CYS A 317 0.36 26.51 5.32
C CYS A 317 1.15 25.53 6.19
N ILE A 318 2.08 24.74 5.61
CA ILE A 318 2.87 23.75 6.37
C ILE A 318 3.65 24.39 7.54
N ILE A 319 4.22 25.57 7.33
CA ILE A 319 4.99 26.26 8.38
C ILE A 319 4.09 26.86 9.45
N GLN A 320 2.90 27.33 9.06
CA GLN A 320 1.91 27.89 9.97
C GLN A 320 1.21 26.80 10.80
N HIS A 321 0.98 25.61 10.24
CA HIS A 321 0.46 24.41 10.92
C HIS A 321 1.31 23.97 12.12
N GLY A 322 2.59 24.36 12.15
CA GLY A 322 3.53 24.08 13.25
C GLY A 322 3.59 25.14 14.35
N LYS A 323 2.75 26.20 14.32
CA LYS A 323 2.55 27.02 15.51
C LYS A 323 1.72 26.17 16.48
N PRO A 324 2.24 25.78 17.66
CA PRO A 324 1.32 25.40 18.72
C PRO A 324 0.38 26.59 18.87
N VAL A 325 -0.92 26.37 18.68
CA VAL A 325 -1.90 27.25 19.29
C VAL A 325 -1.46 27.27 20.75
N ILE A 326 -0.92 28.41 21.19
CA ILE A 326 -0.56 28.61 22.58
C ILE A 326 -1.83 28.21 23.33
N LYS A 327 -1.72 27.13 24.12
CA LYS A 327 -2.74 26.76 25.09
C LYS A 327 -2.83 27.95 26.03
N ASP A 328 -3.74 28.88 25.74
CA ASP A 328 -4.32 29.67 26.80
C ASP A 328 -5.11 28.65 27.62
N ASP A 329 -4.67 28.44 28.87
CA ASP A 329 -5.33 27.61 29.89
C ASP A 329 -6.78 28.07 30.19
N GLU A 330 -7.26 29.11 29.51
CA GLU A 330 -8.61 29.68 29.58
C GLU A 330 -9.38 29.61 28.24
N MET A 331 -8.99 28.76 27.27
CA MET A 331 -9.88 28.47 26.13
C MET A 331 -11.03 27.55 26.57
N SER A 332 -12.04 28.13 27.21
CA SER A 332 -13.41 27.78 26.87
C SER A 332 -13.52 27.80 25.34
N MET A 333 -13.88 26.67 24.72
CA MET A 333 -14.12 26.55 23.28
C MET A 333 -14.84 27.82 22.81
N PRO A 334 -14.26 28.67 21.94
CA PRO A 334 -14.88 29.92 21.54
C PRO A 334 -16.09 29.59 20.67
N TYR A 335 -17.24 29.42 21.32
CA TYR A 335 -18.49 29.08 20.69
C TYR A 335 -19.36 30.33 20.61
N GLU A 336 -19.04 31.22 19.66
CA GLU A 336 -20.03 32.16 19.16
C GLU A 336 -20.72 31.51 17.96
N LEU A 337 -21.91 30.96 18.20
CA LEU A 337 -22.81 30.45 17.17
C LEU A 337 -23.00 31.52 16.08
N PRO A 338 -22.67 31.22 14.81
CA PRO A 338 -23.01 32.12 13.71
C PRO A 338 -24.53 32.33 13.66
N ASN A 339 -24.96 33.58 13.48
CA ASN A 339 -26.36 33.91 13.26
C ASN A 339 -26.90 33.14 12.04
N GLY A 340 -27.75 32.13 12.28
CA GLY A 340 -28.35 31.27 11.23
C GLY A 340 -28.09 29.76 11.35
N ALA A 341 -27.45 29.28 12.43
CA ALA A 341 -27.20 27.86 12.66
C ALA A 341 -28.48 27.00 12.66
N ASP A 342 -28.42 25.79 12.09
CA ASP A 342 -29.46 24.78 12.29
C ASP A 342 -29.48 24.41 13.79
N PHE A 343 -30.48 24.89 14.55
CA PHE A 343 -30.55 24.71 16.01
C PHE A 343 -30.74 23.24 16.46
N GLU A 344 -31.22 22.37 15.57
CA GLU A 344 -31.63 21.02 15.93
C GLU A 344 -30.46 20.06 16.21
N PRO A 345 -29.39 19.96 15.39
CA PRO A 345 -28.22 19.12 15.70
C PRO A 345 -27.44 19.61 16.92
N VAL A 346 -27.41 20.93 17.16
CA VAL A 346 -26.75 21.54 18.32
C VAL A 346 -27.49 21.16 19.62
N ALA A 347 -28.83 21.24 19.63
CA ALA A 347 -29.62 20.80 20.77
C ALA A 347 -29.46 19.30 21.07
N ILE A 348 -29.34 18.46 20.04
CA ILE A 348 -29.07 17.01 20.20
C ILE A 348 -27.68 16.77 20.79
N LEU A 349 -26.68 17.55 20.38
CA LEU A 349 -25.33 17.48 20.92
C LEU A 349 -25.31 17.79 22.42
N GLU A 350 -25.93 18.91 22.82
CA GLU A 350 -26.04 19.35 24.22
C GLU A 350 -26.80 18.37 25.11
N GLN A 351 -27.76 17.62 24.56
CA GLN A 351 -28.56 16.64 25.32
C GLN A 351 -27.94 15.24 25.43
N ASN A 352 -27.04 14.85 24.51
CA ASN A 352 -26.65 13.44 24.35
C ASN A 352 -25.15 13.16 24.46
N VAL A 353 -24.29 14.18 24.53
CA VAL A 353 -22.83 13.98 24.47
C VAL A 353 -22.12 14.82 25.54
N ASP A 354 -21.54 14.14 26.53
CA ASP A 354 -20.44 14.72 27.32
C ASP A 354 -19.25 14.90 26.36
N HIS A 355 -19.09 16.10 25.82
CA HIS A 355 -18.09 16.38 24.76
C HIS A 355 -16.69 16.57 25.36
N ASP A 356 -16.12 15.50 25.89
CA ASP A 356 -14.71 15.52 26.29
C ASP A 356 -13.82 15.37 25.04
N GLY A 357 -12.80 16.22 24.87
CA GLY A 357 -11.89 16.19 23.71
C GLY A 357 -11.04 14.92 23.61
N SER A 358 -10.26 14.77 22.53
CA SER A 358 -9.32 13.64 22.33
C SER A 358 -7.97 13.89 23.00
N GLY A 359 -7.34 12.84 23.54
CA GLY A 359 -5.99 12.89 24.11
C GLY A 359 -5.86 13.90 25.26
N ASP A 360 -4.91 14.84 25.13
CA ASP A 360 -4.66 15.91 26.12
C ASP A 360 -5.84 16.87 26.33
N PHE A 361 -6.83 16.85 25.44
CA PHE A 361 -8.06 17.63 25.57
C PHE A 361 -9.14 16.91 26.41
N PHE A 362 -8.82 15.74 26.97
CA PHE A 362 -9.63 15.05 27.98
C PHE A 362 -9.25 15.53 29.38
N ALA A 363 -10.24 15.85 30.23
CA ALA A 363 -10.08 16.61 31.47
C ALA A 363 -9.09 16.03 32.52
N THR A 364 -8.75 14.75 32.45
CA THR A 364 -7.89 14.09 33.46
C THR A 364 -6.68 13.32 32.90
N ALA A 365 -6.71 12.83 31.65
CA ALA A 365 -5.64 12.12 30.91
C ALA A 365 -6.18 11.50 29.59
N PRO A 366 -5.35 11.11 28.60
CA PRO A 366 -5.81 10.35 27.42
C PRO A 366 -6.58 9.06 27.82
N ARG A 367 -7.66 8.72 27.09
CA ARG A 367 -8.52 7.56 27.41
C ARG A 367 -7.78 6.23 27.36
N HIS A 368 -6.85 6.10 26.42
CA HIS A 368 -6.01 4.93 26.19
C HIS A 368 -4.73 5.33 25.44
N ASP A 369 -3.79 4.38 25.28
CA ASP A 369 -2.47 4.57 24.62
C ASP A 369 -2.54 5.00 23.14
N ASN A 370 -3.71 4.85 22.51
CA ASN A 370 -3.97 5.21 21.12
C ASN A 370 -4.93 6.42 20.95
N ASP A 371 -5.18 7.21 22.01
CA ASP A 371 -6.05 8.41 21.96
C ASP A 371 -5.19 9.67 21.80
N PHE A 372 -4.89 10.03 20.54
CA PHE A 372 -4.11 11.21 20.19
C PHE A 372 -4.97 12.27 19.50
N PRO A 373 -4.69 13.58 19.68
CA PRO A 373 -5.35 14.62 18.92
C PRO A 373 -4.99 14.56 17.43
N GLU A 374 -3.72 14.31 17.07
CA GLU A 374 -3.32 14.20 15.67
C GLU A 374 -3.57 12.78 15.11
N ILE A 375 -4.41 12.68 14.07
CA ILE A 375 -4.76 11.40 13.44
C ILE A 375 -3.56 10.61 12.90
N GLU A 376 -2.47 11.28 12.57
CA GLU A 376 -1.25 10.65 12.08
C GLU A 376 -0.67 9.66 13.08
N LYS A 377 -0.70 10.03 14.38
CA LYS A 377 -0.21 9.23 15.51
C LYS A 377 -1.14 8.07 15.88
N ILE A 378 -2.43 8.15 15.54
CA ILE A 378 -3.43 7.13 15.90
C ILE A 378 -3.24 5.85 15.08
N ARG A 379 -2.85 4.72 15.69
CA ARG A 379 -2.73 3.42 15.02
C ARG A 379 -4.07 2.97 14.41
N VAL A 380 -4.04 2.52 13.15
CA VAL A 380 -5.23 2.03 12.44
C VAL A 380 -5.78 0.75 13.08
N ALA A 381 -4.90 -0.24 13.32
CA ALA A 381 -5.26 -1.42 14.11
C ALA A 381 -5.48 -1.02 15.59
N PRO A 382 -6.53 -1.53 16.25
CA PRO A 382 -6.77 -1.25 17.66
C PRO A 382 -5.62 -1.75 18.55
N THR A 383 -5.38 -1.05 19.66
CA THR A 383 -4.43 -1.50 20.70
C THR A 383 -5.17 -2.29 21.79
N ARG A 384 -4.42 -3.00 22.63
CA ARG A 384 -4.99 -3.69 23.79
C ARG A 384 -5.73 -2.75 24.72
N ASN A 385 -5.12 -1.61 25.08
CA ASN A 385 -5.71 -0.68 26.05
C ASN A 385 -6.97 -0.02 25.50
N GLU A 386 -7.02 0.23 24.20
CA GLU A 386 -8.22 0.72 23.51
C GLU A 386 -9.38 -0.30 23.54
N LEU A 387 -9.10 -1.59 23.33
CA LEU A 387 -10.11 -2.65 23.37
C LEU A 387 -10.62 -2.97 24.79
N LEU A 388 -9.85 -2.59 25.82
CA LEU A 388 -10.21 -2.78 27.22
C LEU A 388 -10.79 -1.51 27.86
N CYS A 389 -10.78 -0.38 27.14
CA CYS A 389 -11.25 0.90 27.64
C CYS A 389 -12.78 0.88 27.83
N GLU A 390 -13.25 1.16 29.03
CA GLU A 390 -14.69 1.24 29.35
C GLU A 390 -15.31 2.57 28.90
N ASN A 391 -14.50 3.62 28.74
CA ASN A 391 -14.95 4.92 28.26
C ASN A 391 -15.32 4.86 26.77
N SER A 392 -16.37 5.58 26.39
CA SER A 392 -16.75 5.73 24.99
C SER A 392 -15.66 6.44 24.17
N PRO A 393 -15.43 6.05 22.90
CA PRO A 393 -14.42 6.68 22.06
C PRO A 393 -14.85 8.12 21.72
N TYR A 394 -13.86 8.99 21.49
CA TYR A 394 -14.12 10.33 20.95
C TYR A 394 -14.56 10.23 19.48
N LEU A 395 -15.81 10.59 19.21
CA LEU A 395 -16.39 10.67 17.87
C LEU A 395 -16.81 12.11 17.59
N PRO A 396 -16.13 12.79 16.65
CA PRO A 396 -16.49 14.17 16.34
C PRO A 396 -17.78 14.22 15.50
N PRO A 397 -18.70 15.16 15.77
CA PRO A 397 -19.87 15.36 14.94
C PRO A 397 -19.52 15.89 13.54
N ASN A 398 -20.23 15.41 12.52
CA ASN A 398 -19.97 15.67 11.11
C ASN A 398 -20.86 16.80 10.55
N PHE A 399 -20.78 17.99 11.16
CA PHE A 399 -21.44 19.20 10.65
C PHE A 399 -20.63 20.45 11.01
N PHE A 400 -20.83 21.55 10.29
CA PHE A 400 -19.97 22.73 10.33
C PHE A 400 -19.99 23.45 11.69
N GLU A 401 -21.16 23.57 12.31
CA GLU A 401 -21.38 24.28 13.57
C GLU A 401 -20.93 23.49 14.80
N ALA A 402 -20.49 22.23 14.64
CA ALA A 402 -20.04 21.42 15.77
C ALA A 402 -18.74 21.98 16.38
N PRO A 403 -18.54 21.88 17.70
CA PRO A 403 -17.25 22.16 18.32
C PRO A 403 -16.17 21.20 17.81
N HIS A 404 -14.98 21.74 17.50
CA HIS A 404 -13.81 20.96 17.07
C HIS A 404 -12.52 21.72 17.38
N PHE A 405 -11.41 21.01 17.63
CA PHE A 405 -10.12 21.63 17.98
C PHE A 405 -9.36 22.21 16.77
N HIS A 406 -9.54 21.64 15.58
CA HIS A 406 -9.08 22.25 14.32
C HIS A 406 -9.93 23.45 13.88
N ASP A 407 -9.28 24.43 13.22
CA ASP A 407 -9.93 25.60 12.62
C ASP A 407 -11.09 25.18 11.68
N PRO A 408 -12.30 25.76 11.83
CA PRO A 408 -13.42 25.55 10.91
C PRO A 408 -13.12 25.81 9.44
N LYS A 409 -12.12 26.65 9.12
CA LYS A 409 -11.69 26.91 7.74
C LYS A 409 -10.69 25.88 7.21
N SER A 410 -10.13 25.03 8.05
CA SER A 410 -9.18 24.01 7.62
C SER A 410 -9.86 22.73 7.12
N ILE A 411 -9.21 22.09 6.15
CA ILE A 411 -9.57 20.74 5.67
C ILE A 411 -9.20 19.66 6.69
N ASP A 412 -8.27 19.93 7.60
CA ASP A 412 -7.87 19.03 8.71
C ASP A 412 -9.07 18.51 9.48
N ARG A 413 -10.01 19.40 9.78
CA ARG A 413 -11.24 19.06 10.49
C ARG A 413 -12.04 17.96 9.78
N LEU A 414 -12.17 18.06 8.46
CA LEU A 414 -12.90 17.05 7.68
C LEU A 414 -12.14 15.73 7.66
N LEU A 415 -10.81 15.76 7.51
CA LEU A 415 -9.97 14.57 7.52
C LEU A 415 -10.01 13.85 8.88
N ASP A 416 -9.96 14.59 9.99
CA ASP A 416 -10.08 14.05 11.34
C ASP A 416 -11.45 13.37 11.55
N ILE A 417 -12.54 14.08 11.22
CA ILE A 417 -13.90 13.54 11.34
C ILE A 417 -14.05 12.25 10.53
N GLN A 418 -13.69 12.28 9.25
CA GLN A 418 -13.85 11.13 8.37
C GLN A 418 -12.94 9.96 8.77
N PHE A 419 -11.73 10.22 9.28
CA PHE A 419 -10.83 9.20 9.79
C PHE A 419 -11.40 8.54 11.05
N ARG A 420 -11.84 9.32 12.05
CA ARG A 420 -12.35 8.79 13.32
C ARG A 420 -13.65 8.00 13.14
N LEU A 421 -14.58 8.50 12.31
CA LEU A 421 -15.82 7.79 12.01
C LEU A 421 -15.57 6.48 11.22
N LEU A 422 -14.70 6.50 10.21
CA LEU A 422 -14.36 5.29 9.46
C LEU A 422 -13.61 4.26 10.32
N ARG A 423 -12.79 4.73 11.25
CA ARG A 423 -12.07 3.86 12.19
C ARG A 423 -12.99 3.25 13.23
N GLU A 424 -13.97 4.00 13.74
CA GLU A 424 -14.99 3.46 14.64
C GLU A 424 -15.88 2.43 13.94
N GLU A 425 -16.26 2.68 12.69
CA GLU A 425 -16.99 1.72 11.85
C GLU A 425 -16.25 0.38 11.72
N LEU A 426 -14.91 0.41 11.66
CA LEU A 426 -14.06 -0.79 11.66
C LEU A 426 -13.98 -1.46 13.04
N ILE A 427 -13.78 -0.68 14.11
CA ILE A 427 -13.37 -1.20 15.42
C ILE A 427 -14.56 -1.55 16.31
N SER A 428 -15.69 -0.84 16.20
CA SER A 428 -16.82 -0.99 17.13
C SER A 428 -17.30 -2.45 17.27
N PRO A 429 -17.57 -3.21 16.18
CA PRO A 429 -18.00 -4.61 16.31
C PRO A 429 -16.96 -5.50 16.98
N PHE A 430 -15.67 -5.22 16.73
CA PHE A 430 -14.56 -6.00 17.27
C PHE A 430 -14.31 -5.69 18.75
N ARG A 431 -14.37 -4.41 19.15
CA ARG A 431 -14.28 -3.99 20.55
C ARG A 431 -15.38 -4.60 21.41
N LEU A 432 -16.63 -4.57 20.94
CA LEU A 432 -17.75 -5.19 21.64
C LEU A 432 -17.58 -6.71 21.79
N ALA A 433 -17.09 -7.40 20.76
CA ALA A 433 -16.78 -8.83 20.83
C ALA A 433 -15.71 -9.14 21.88
N VAL A 434 -14.66 -8.32 21.98
CA VAL A 434 -13.63 -8.44 23.02
C VAL A 434 -14.23 -8.22 24.40
N HIS A 435 -15.00 -7.15 24.62
CA HIS A 435 -15.58 -6.86 25.94
C HIS A 435 -16.42 -8.01 26.47
N HIS A 436 -17.31 -8.58 25.64
CA HIS A 436 -18.15 -9.72 26.06
C HIS A 436 -17.31 -10.94 26.49
N ILE A 437 -16.25 -11.28 25.75
CA ILE A 437 -15.39 -12.41 26.12
C ILE A 437 -14.56 -12.12 27.37
N VAL A 438 -14.09 -10.89 27.52
CA VAL A 438 -13.34 -10.47 28.71
C VAL A 438 -14.23 -10.46 29.95
N GLU A 439 -15.48 -10.01 29.84
CA GLU A 439 -16.47 -10.08 30.91
C GLU A 439 -16.75 -11.55 31.30
N ASP A 440 -17.04 -12.41 30.32
CA ASP A 440 -17.30 -13.84 30.57
C ASP A 440 -16.11 -14.56 31.22
N LEU A 441 -14.86 -14.18 30.88
CA LEU A 441 -13.65 -14.74 31.50
C LEU A 441 -13.39 -14.23 32.93
N LYS A 442 -13.92 -13.05 33.28
CA LYS A 442 -13.83 -12.47 34.63
C LYS A 442 -14.92 -13.05 35.55
N THR A 443 -16.13 -13.23 35.05
CA THR A 443 -17.24 -13.83 35.80
C THR A 443 -16.99 -15.33 35.97
N SER A 444 -16.79 -15.79 37.20
CA SER A 444 -16.53 -17.20 37.52
C SER A 444 -17.82 -18.05 37.56
N GLU A 445 -18.84 -17.65 36.82
CA GLU A 445 -20.14 -18.34 36.79
C GLU A 445 -20.07 -19.51 35.80
N THR A 446 -20.56 -20.67 36.23
CA THR A 446 -20.55 -21.91 35.44
C THR A 446 -21.52 -21.89 34.24
N ASP A 447 -22.39 -20.88 34.15
CA ASP A 447 -23.45 -20.73 33.15
C ASP A 447 -23.22 -19.53 32.19
N SER A 448 -21.96 -19.21 31.85
CA SER A 448 -21.67 -18.19 30.83
C SER A 448 -21.69 -18.78 29.40
N THR A 449 -22.11 -17.98 28.41
CA THR A 449 -22.16 -18.39 27.00
C THR A 449 -20.78 -18.85 26.49
N LEU A 450 -19.69 -18.27 27.00
CA LEU A 450 -18.34 -18.72 26.69
C LEU A 450 -18.02 -20.12 27.26
N SER A 451 -18.53 -20.45 28.45
CA SER A 451 -18.28 -21.76 29.08
C SER A 451 -18.90 -22.91 28.29
N GLU A 452 -20.11 -22.70 27.76
CA GLU A 452 -20.76 -23.62 26.82
C GLU A 452 -19.95 -23.79 25.54
N LEU A 453 -19.49 -22.67 24.94
CA LEU A 453 -18.67 -22.70 23.73
C LEU A 453 -17.30 -23.37 23.95
N LEU A 454 -16.71 -23.24 25.14
CA LEU A 454 -15.47 -23.94 25.50
C LEU A 454 -15.69 -25.45 25.61
N ALA A 455 -16.84 -25.89 26.14
CA ALA A 455 -17.20 -27.31 26.22
C ALA A 455 -17.51 -27.91 24.84
N ASP A 456 -18.17 -27.15 23.97
CA ASP A 456 -18.56 -27.59 22.62
C ASP A 456 -17.40 -27.52 21.60
N GLY A 457 -16.30 -26.87 21.95
CA GLY A 457 -15.12 -26.68 21.09
C GLY A 457 -15.33 -25.62 20.00
N GLY A 458 -15.86 -24.46 20.40
CA GLY A 458 -16.06 -23.27 19.56
C GLY A 458 -17.44 -23.16 18.94
N GLY A 459 -17.73 -22.00 18.33
CA GLY A 459 -19.05 -21.72 17.76
C GLY A 459 -19.34 -20.24 17.56
N ARG A 460 -20.61 -19.91 17.34
CA ARG A 460 -21.07 -18.51 17.23
C ARG A 460 -21.47 -17.97 18.59
N TYR A 461 -20.88 -16.86 18.97
CA TYR A 461 -21.30 -16.09 20.14
C TYR A 461 -22.44 -15.15 19.74
N VAL A 462 -23.50 -15.11 20.55
CA VAL A 462 -24.63 -14.19 20.39
C VAL A 462 -24.78 -13.42 21.69
N SER A 463 -24.64 -12.10 21.64
CA SER A 463 -24.78 -11.26 22.83
C SER A 463 -26.14 -11.49 23.52
N PRO A 464 -26.19 -11.51 24.86
CA PRO A 464 -27.44 -11.62 25.62
C PRO A 464 -28.43 -10.52 25.23
N ALA A 465 -29.74 -10.79 25.26
CA ALA A 465 -30.78 -9.83 24.89
C ALA A 465 -30.83 -8.56 25.78
N SER A 466 -30.19 -8.61 26.96
CA SER A 466 -30.03 -7.49 27.90
C SER A 466 -28.89 -6.53 27.55
N SER A 467 -28.00 -6.91 26.61
CA SER A 467 -26.90 -6.06 26.16
C SER A 467 -27.43 -4.82 25.42
N ARG A 468 -26.78 -3.67 25.63
CA ARG A 468 -27.16 -2.40 24.97
C ARG A 468 -27.04 -2.48 23.44
N GLU A 469 -26.14 -3.32 22.93
CA GLU A 469 -25.88 -3.53 21.51
C GLU A 469 -25.66 -5.02 21.24
N SER A 470 -26.45 -5.61 20.33
CA SER A 470 -26.33 -7.03 19.98
C SER A 470 -25.22 -7.24 18.95
N VAL A 471 -24.20 -8.03 19.28
CA VAL A 471 -23.12 -8.42 18.35
C VAL A 471 -23.13 -9.95 18.16
N ARG A 472 -22.80 -10.39 16.95
CA ARG A 472 -22.59 -11.80 16.65
C ARG A 472 -21.20 -11.99 16.06
N PHE A 473 -20.43 -12.89 16.62
CA PHE A 473 -19.05 -13.15 16.20
C PHE A 473 -18.68 -14.62 16.40
N SER A 474 -17.58 -15.06 15.79
CA SER A 474 -17.13 -16.45 15.86
C SER A 474 -16.04 -16.60 16.92
N VAL A 475 -16.11 -17.68 17.70
CA VAL A 475 -15.17 -18.02 18.77
C VAL A 475 -14.56 -19.39 18.47
N PHE A 476 -13.23 -19.45 18.49
CA PHE A 476 -12.45 -20.67 18.29
C PHE A 476 -11.63 -20.99 19.54
N THR A 477 -11.62 -22.27 19.91
CA THR A 477 -11.08 -22.78 21.18
C THR A 477 -9.93 -23.76 20.94
N GLY A 478 -9.32 -24.22 22.04
CA GLY A 478 -8.27 -25.24 22.00
C GLY A 478 -7.00 -24.78 21.30
N ILE A 479 -6.65 -23.49 21.40
CA ILE A 479 -5.60 -22.87 20.58
C ILE A 479 -4.19 -23.42 20.90
N THR A 480 -3.54 -24.01 19.88
CA THR A 480 -2.12 -24.41 19.92
C THR A 480 -1.31 -23.70 18.82
N PHE A 481 0.00 -23.57 19.03
CA PHE A 481 0.88 -22.85 18.10
C PHE A 481 1.73 -23.81 17.26
N ARG A 482 1.84 -23.48 15.98
CA ARG A 482 2.81 -24.03 15.03
C ARG A 482 3.97 -23.05 14.83
N PRO A 483 5.13 -23.50 14.33
CA PRO A 483 6.27 -22.62 14.06
C PRO A 483 5.89 -21.44 13.17
N LEU A 484 6.52 -20.29 13.45
CA LEU A 484 6.29 -19.08 12.68
C LEU A 484 6.87 -19.24 11.26
N ALA A 485 6.23 -18.64 10.28
CA ALA A 485 6.68 -18.62 8.90
C ALA A 485 6.95 -17.18 8.45
N LEU A 486 7.99 -17.00 7.64
CA LEU A 486 8.18 -15.78 6.86
C LEU A 486 7.55 -15.97 5.48
N SER A 487 6.86 -14.93 5.05
CA SER A 487 6.27 -14.84 3.72
C SER A 487 6.47 -13.45 3.15
N ASN A 488 6.08 -13.26 1.89
CA ASN A 488 6.00 -11.93 1.27
C ASN A 488 5.03 -10.96 1.98
N ARG A 489 4.17 -11.45 2.88
CA ARG A 489 3.26 -10.63 3.72
C ARG A 489 3.82 -10.35 5.12
N GLY A 490 5.05 -10.79 5.41
CA GLY A 490 5.69 -10.66 6.71
C GLY A 490 5.67 -11.97 7.51
N ILE A 491 5.77 -11.84 8.84
CA ILE A 491 5.73 -12.97 9.77
C ILE A 491 4.29 -13.38 10.02
N SER A 492 4.05 -14.70 9.99
CA SER A 492 2.80 -15.29 10.44
C SER A 492 3.06 -16.42 11.43
N ALA A 493 2.29 -16.46 12.50
CA ALA A 493 2.26 -17.58 13.45
C ALA A 493 1.22 -18.60 12.97
N GLY A 494 1.61 -19.87 12.92
CA GLY A 494 0.63 -20.93 12.69
C GLY A 494 -0.19 -21.16 13.97
N ILE A 495 -1.51 -21.19 13.84
CA ILE A 495 -2.48 -21.37 14.92
C ILE A 495 -3.35 -22.55 14.56
N GLU A 496 -3.42 -23.53 15.44
CA GLU A 496 -4.36 -24.64 15.37
C GLU A 496 -5.50 -24.43 16.36
N PHE A 497 -6.72 -24.79 15.97
CA PHE A 497 -7.93 -24.63 16.76
C PHE A 497 -8.92 -25.78 16.53
N ASP A 498 -9.85 -25.95 17.47
CA ASP A 498 -10.90 -26.97 17.38
C ASP A 498 -11.95 -26.61 16.32
N THR A 499 -12.37 -27.59 15.53
CA THR A 499 -13.44 -27.39 14.55
C THR A 499 -14.78 -27.17 15.25
N PRO A 500 -15.63 -26.19 14.89
CA PRO A 500 -16.93 -26.01 15.55
C PRO A 500 -17.90 -27.19 15.35
N PRO A 501 -18.85 -27.44 16.26
CA PRO A 501 -19.81 -28.54 16.11
C PRO A 501 -20.75 -28.38 14.89
N GLY A 502 -21.36 -29.48 14.46
CA GLY A 502 -22.30 -29.51 13.33
C GLY A 502 -21.66 -29.93 11.99
N LYS A 503 -21.98 -29.22 10.90
CA LYS A 503 -21.49 -29.58 9.54
C LYS A 503 -19.97 -29.54 9.41
N ALA A 504 -19.28 -28.75 10.23
CA ALA A 504 -17.82 -28.64 10.23
C ALA A 504 -17.12 -29.91 10.78
N ARG A 505 -17.75 -30.63 11.72
CA ARG A 505 -17.29 -31.91 12.30
C ARG A 505 -17.88 -33.15 11.62
N SER A 506 -18.51 -33.00 10.45
CA SER A 506 -19.13 -34.14 9.74
C SER A 506 -18.09 -35.22 9.40
N ASN A 507 -18.47 -36.49 9.52
CA ASN A 507 -17.63 -37.62 9.13
C ASN A 507 -17.32 -37.63 7.61
N GLN A 508 -18.11 -36.94 6.80
CA GLN A 508 -17.92 -36.84 5.35
C GLN A 508 -17.01 -35.66 4.97
N PRO A 509 -15.84 -35.88 4.34
CA PRO A 509 -14.92 -34.80 3.96
C PRO A 509 -15.52 -33.77 3.00
N GLY A 510 -16.43 -34.18 2.11
CA GLY A 510 -17.09 -33.29 1.16
C GLY A 510 -17.99 -32.25 1.84
N VAL A 511 -18.74 -32.67 2.86
CA VAL A 511 -19.64 -31.78 3.63
C VAL A 511 -18.84 -30.77 4.46
N ARG A 512 -17.69 -31.20 5.02
CA ARG A 512 -16.77 -30.30 5.73
C ARG A 512 -16.18 -29.25 4.79
N ALA A 513 -15.70 -29.68 3.62
CA ALA A 513 -15.13 -28.78 2.62
C ALA A 513 -16.13 -27.73 2.15
N GLU A 514 -17.38 -28.11 1.87
CA GLU A 514 -18.45 -27.18 1.49
C GLU A 514 -18.76 -26.16 2.58
N TYR A 515 -18.82 -26.61 3.85
CA TYR A 515 -19.01 -25.72 4.99
C TYR A 515 -17.87 -24.70 5.08
N TRP A 516 -16.61 -25.13 5.06
CA TRP A 516 -15.45 -24.23 5.15
C TRP A 516 -15.27 -23.34 3.92
N GLU A 517 -15.76 -23.75 2.75
CA GLU A 517 -15.84 -22.88 1.57
C GLU A 517 -16.86 -21.75 1.75
N GLN A 518 -18.00 -22.02 2.38
CA GLN A 518 -18.99 -20.99 2.70
C GLN A 518 -18.51 -20.07 3.82
N VAL A 519 -17.87 -20.64 4.85
CA VAL A 519 -17.30 -19.89 5.98
C VAL A 519 -16.20 -18.97 5.48
N SER A 520 -15.18 -19.48 4.77
CA SER A 520 -14.05 -18.68 4.28
C SER A 520 -14.40 -17.50 3.37
N LYS A 521 -15.61 -17.48 2.79
CA LYS A 521 -16.15 -16.32 2.03
C LYS A 521 -16.65 -15.19 2.92
N LYS A 522 -16.98 -15.46 4.19
CA LYS A 522 -17.61 -14.51 5.13
C LYS A 522 -16.89 -14.37 6.48
N GLN A 523 -16.15 -15.39 6.90
CA GLN A 523 -15.54 -15.57 8.21
C GLN A 523 -14.16 -16.22 8.06
N LEU A 524 -13.18 -15.83 8.88
CA LEU A 524 -11.77 -16.25 8.70
C LEU A 524 -11.26 -16.01 7.27
N MET A 525 -11.79 -14.98 6.63
CA MET A 525 -11.34 -14.59 5.30
C MET A 525 -9.88 -14.16 5.36
N GLN A 526 -9.15 -14.38 4.27
CA GLN A 526 -7.79 -13.87 4.17
C GLN A 526 -7.80 -12.36 4.40
N ASP A 527 -6.88 -11.90 5.25
CA ASP A 527 -6.74 -10.52 5.72
C ASP A 527 -7.90 -9.99 6.60
N GLY A 528 -8.76 -10.90 7.11
CA GLY A 528 -9.75 -10.60 8.15
C GLY A 528 -9.11 -10.38 9.53
N LEU A 529 -9.74 -9.55 10.36
CA LEU A 529 -9.24 -9.17 11.69
C LEU A 529 -9.58 -10.24 12.74
N VAL A 530 -8.57 -10.65 13.52
CA VAL A 530 -8.71 -11.62 14.60
C VAL A 530 -8.04 -11.13 15.88
N ALA A 531 -8.57 -11.52 17.04
CA ALA A 531 -7.94 -11.29 18.33
C ALA A 531 -7.67 -12.62 19.04
N LEU A 532 -6.43 -12.83 19.46
CA LEU A 532 -6.03 -13.89 20.36
C LEU A 532 -6.08 -13.36 21.79
N ILE A 533 -6.97 -13.92 22.59
CA ILE A 533 -7.12 -13.65 24.02
C ILE A 533 -6.41 -14.77 24.76
N TRP A 534 -5.39 -14.42 25.56
CA TRP A 534 -4.54 -15.37 26.26
C TRP A 534 -4.53 -15.06 27.75
N ARG A 535 -5.12 -15.97 28.54
CA ARG A 535 -5.02 -15.97 30.00
C ARG A 535 -3.93 -16.95 30.42
N ASP A 536 -2.90 -16.45 31.10
CA ASP A 536 -1.85 -17.32 31.62
C ASP A 536 -2.28 -18.02 32.93
N HIS A 537 -1.49 -19.03 33.33
CA HIS A 537 -1.64 -19.71 34.62
C HIS A 537 -1.56 -18.80 35.86
N THR A 538 -1.05 -17.57 35.74
CA THR A 538 -1.05 -16.57 36.83
C THR A 538 -2.35 -15.75 36.88
N GLY A 539 -3.24 -15.95 35.90
CA GLY A 539 -4.50 -15.22 35.76
C GLY A 539 -4.38 -13.90 34.98
N LYS A 540 -3.18 -13.56 34.48
CA LYS A 540 -2.99 -12.35 33.66
C LYS A 540 -3.56 -12.58 32.27
N LEU A 541 -4.39 -11.63 31.83
CA LEU A 541 -5.07 -11.64 30.54
C LEU A 541 -4.37 -10.68 29.58
N ASP A 542 -3.89 -11.18 28.44
CA ASP A 542 -3.32 -10.38 27.37
C ASP A 542 -4.08 -10.61 26.05
N ILE A 543 -4.15 -9.58 25.22
CA ILE A 543 -4.92 -9.57 23.96
C ILE A 543 -3.97 -9.18 22.84
N TYR A 544 -3.89 -10.02 21.80
CA TYR A 544 -3.07 -9.79 20.63
C TYR A 544 -3.94 -9.73 19.38
N VAL A 545 -3.85 -8.64 18.63
CA VAL A 545 -4.65 -8.44 17.41
C VAL A 545 -3.80 -8.75 16.19
N GLY A 546 -4.39 -9.41 15.20
CA GLY A 546 -3.72 -9.75 13.94
C GLY A 546 -4.68 -9.96 12.78
N THR A 547 -4.12 -10.33 11.63
CA THR A 547 -4.88 -10.67 10.42
C THR A 547 -4.60 -12.09 9.95
N VAL A 548 -5.60 -12.73 9.35
CA VAL A 548 -5.45 -14.07 8.78
C VAL A 548 -4.57 -14.01 7.53
N ALA A 549 -3.39 -14.64 7.57
CA ALA A 549 -2.46 -14.71 6.44
C ALA A 549 -2.77 -15.86 5.48
N SER A 550 -3.41 -16.93 5.96
CA SER A 550 -3.77 -18.10 5.15
C SER A 550 -4.81 -17.78 4.07
N PRO A 551 -4.62 -18.28 2.83
CA PRO A 551 -5.67 -18.24 1.82
C PRO A 551 -6.80 -19.22 2.17
N ALA A 552 -8.02 -18.90 1.70
CA ALA A 552 -9.23 -19.70 1.94
C ALA A 552 -9.09 -21.18 1.54
N ARG A 553 -8.30 -21.48 0.51
CA ARG A 553 -8.06 -22.86 0.04
C ARG A 553 -7.36 -23.72 1.08
N ASP A 554 -6.46 -23.16 1.90
CA ASP A 554 -5.68 -23.93 2.88
C ASP A 554 -6.60 -24.48 3.98
N LEU A 555 -7.64 -23.70 4.36
CA LEU A 555 -8.71 -24.14 5.27
C LEU A 555 -9.54 -25.28 4.67
N VAL A 556 -9.95 -25.13 3.41
CA VAL A 556 -10.75 -26.13 2.71
C VAL A 556 -9.95 -27.43 2.53
N ASP A 557 -8.71 -27.34 2.11
CA ASP A 557 -7.81 -28.50 1.93
C ASP A 557 -7.49 -29.17 3.26
N GLY A 558 -7.25 -28.37 4.32
CA GLY A 558 -7.08 -28.87 5.68
C GLY A 558 -8.29 -29.65 6.17
N SER A 559 -9.51 -29.20 5.87
CA SER A 559 -10.75 -29.89 6.27
C SER A 559 -10.96 -31.25 5.59
N ARG A 560 -10.32 -31.49 4.44
CA ARG A 560 -10.38 -32.77 3.71
C ARG A 560 -9.51 -33.85 4.34
N THR A 561 -8.54 -33.47 5.17
CA THR A 561 -7.64 -34.42 5.85
C THR A 561 -8.37 -35.25 6.92
N ALA A 562 -7.73 -36.33 7.37
CA ALA A 562 -8.25 -37.17 8.44
C ALA A 562 -8.33 -36.41 9.78
N GLU A 563 -7.39 -35.51 10.05
CA GLU A 563 -7.34 -34.70 11.28
C GLU A 563 -8.29 -33.49 11.23
N GLY A 564 -8.68 -33.06 10.03
CA GLY A 564 -9.56 -31.91 9.79
C GLY A 564 -11.00 -32.04 10.30
N HIS A 565 -11.37 -33.19 10.87
CA HIS A 565 -12.63 -33.36 11.58
C HIS A 565 -12.58 -32.84 13.02
N GLU A 566 -11.40 -32.80 13.65
CA GLU A 566 -11.19 -32.34 15.03
C GLU A 566 -10.44 -31.02 15.10
N ARG A 567 -9.37 -30.84 14.31
CA ARG A 567 -8.51 -29.65 14.37
C ARG A 567 -8.18 -29.09 13.00
N LEU A 568 -8.13 -27.76 12.91
CA LEU A 568 -7.70 -27.03 11.72
C LEU A 568 -6.60 -26.04 12.05
N SER A 569 -5.79 -25.71 11.05
CA SER A 569 -4.70 -24.75 11.18
C SER A 569 -4.86 -23.57 10.23
N ILE A 570 -4.59 -22.37 10.74
CA ILE A 570 -4.45 -21.13 9.98
C ILE A 570 -3.15 -20.43 10.34
N HIS A 571 -2.69 -19.53 9.47
CA HIS A 571 -1.61 -18.61 9.78
C HIS A 571 -2.18 -17.23 10.09
N VAL A 572 -1.72 -16.61 11.18
CA VAL A 572 -2.12 -15.26 11.60
C VAL A 572 -0.90 -14.36 11.71
N SER A 573 -0.96 -13.17 11.12
CA SER A 573 0.06 -12.13 11.26
C SER A 573 -0.37 -11.13 12.32
N PHE A 574 0.34 -11.12 13.45
CA PHE A 574 0.05 -10.20 14.55
C PHE A 574 0.67 -8.82 14.31
N PHE A 575 -0.06 -7.76 14.68
CA PHE A 575 0.45 -6.38 14.58
C PHE A 575 1.54 -6.10 15.61
N ASP A 576 1.39 -6.65 16.80
CA ASP A 576 2.29 -6.43 17.93
C ASP A 576 3.42 -7.46 17.94
N THR A 577 4.67 -6.98 17.98
CA THR A 577 5.86 -7.87 17.96
C THR A 577 5.95 -8.71 19.23
N GLU A 578 5.43 -8.21 20.35
CA GLU A 578 5.34 -8.93 21.62
C GLU A 578 4.57 -10.27 21.48
N ALA A 579 3.55 -10.31 20.61
CA ALA A 579 2.81 -11.55 20.32
C ALA A 579 3.73 -12.63 19.73
N ASN A 580 4.52 -12.26 18.72
CA ASN A 580 5.44 -13.19 18.05
C ASN A 580 6.51 -13.70 19.03
N LEU A 581 7.06 -12.82 19.87
CA LEU A 581 8.04 -13.19 20.89
C LEU A 581 7.45 -14.14 21.93
N ARG A 582 6.23 -13.87 22.41
CA ARG A 582 5.54 -14.74 23.37
C ARG A 582 5.19 -16.10 22.77
N ILE A 583 4.81 -16.16 21.49
CA ILE A 583 4.57 -17.42 20.78
C ILE A 583 5.87 -18.22 20.65
N VAL A 584 6.99 -17.58 20.29
CA VAL A 584 8.31 -18.25 20.28
C VAL A 584 8.68 -18.79 21.66
N GLN A 585 8.46 -18.01 22.72
CA GLN A 585 8.69 -18.46 24.10
C GLN A 585 7.78 -19.64 24.50
N ALA A 586 6.53 -19.66 24.05
CA ALA A 586 5.63 -20.78 24.28
C ALA A 586 6.06 -22.04 23.51
N LEU A 587 6.55 -21.89 22.27
CA LEU A 587 7.13 -22.99 21.50
C LEU A 587 8.44 -23.54 22.10
N GLN A 588 9.17 -22.72 22.85
CA GLN A 588 10.41 -23.13 23.53
C GLN A 588 10.14 -23.99 24.77
N ARG A 589 9.01 -23.77 25.47
CA ARG A 589 8.66 -24.46 26.72
C ARG A 589 8.09 -25.85 26.46
N ARG A 590 8.59 -26.86 27.18
CA ARG A 590 8.13 -28.27 27.10
C ARG A 590 6.84 -28.58 27.90
N ARG A 591 6.34 -27.65 28.72
CA ARG A 591 5.21 -27.90 29.63
C ARG A 591 3.91 -27.36 29.06
N ASP A 592 2.87 -28.19 29.08
CA ASP A 592 1.48 -27.76 28.97
C ASP A 592 1.17 -26.81 30.13
N SER A 593 1.34 -25.51 29.89
CA SER A 593 0.78 -24.48 30.75
C SER A 593 -0.74 -24.62 30.70
N SER A 594 -1.42 -24.61 31.85
CA SER A 594 -2.88 -24.53 31.97
C SER A 594 -3.42 -23.15 31.55
N ASP A 595 -2.91 -22.64 30.43
CA ASP A 595 -3.26 -21.35 29.87
C ASP A 595 -4.56 -21.51 29.07
N THR A 596 -5.51 -20.62 29.31
CA THR A 596 -6.73 -20.55 28.50
C THR A 596 -6.49 -19.61 27.32
N ARG A 597 -6.70 -20.11 26.11
CA ARG A 597 -6.47 -19.36 24.87
C ARG A 597 -7.71 -19.44 23.98
N VAL A 598 -8.18 -18.28 23.54
CA VAL A 598 -9.37 -18.14 22.71
C VAL A 598 -9.03 -17.23 21.54
N LEU A 599 -9.43 -17.63 20.34
CA LEU A 599 -9.33 -16.79 19.15
C LEU A 599 -10.73 -16.31 18.75
N ILE A 600 -10.89 -15.01 18.57
CA ILE A 600 -12.15 -14.41 18.14
C ILE A 600 -12.00 -13.77 16.76
N GLU A 601 -13.07 -13.83 15.98
CA GLU A 601 -13.17 -13.17 14.69
C GLU A 601 -14.48 -12.38 14.61
N ALA A 602 -14.37 -11.08 14.38
CA ALA A 602 -15.52 -10.24 14.06
C ALA A 602 -15.64 -10.11 12.53
N PRO A 603 -16.85 -9.93 11.99
CA PRO A 603 -17.12 -9.87 10.55
C PRO A 603 -16.67 -8.54 9.93
N VAL A 604 -15.40 -8.18 10.10
CA VAL A 604 -14.82 -6.90 9.71
C VAL A 604 -13.72 -7.11 8.69
N PHE A 605 -13.89 -6.54 7.50
CA PHE A 605 -12.89 -6.62 6.44
C PHE A 605 -11.82 -5.54 6.59
N TYR A 606 -10.90 -5.76 7.54
CA TYR A 606 -9.85 -4.80 7.91
C TYR A 606 -8.98 -4.36 6.73
N GLU A 607 -8.51 -5.29 5.90
CA GLU A 607 -7.66 -4.96 4.75
C GLU A 607 -8.40 -4.28 3.59
N GLY A 608 -9.74 -4.24 3.65
CA GLY A 608 -10.55 -3.41 2.77
C GLY A 608 -10.56 -1.94 3.20
N ILE A 609 -10.56 -1.69 4.51
CA ILE A 609 -10.72 -0.34 5.10
C ILE A 609 -9.37 0.31 5.43
N ARG A 610 -8.39 -0.46 5.91
CA ARG A 610 -7.04 0.00 6.30
C ARG A 610 -6.41 0.95 5.27
N PRO A 611 -6.42 0.67 3.95
CA PRO A 611 -5.80 1.56 2.97
C PRO A 611 -6.44 2.95 2.94
N PHE A 612 -7.75 3.06 3.17
CA PHE A 612 -8.42 4.36 3.25
C PHE A 612 -8.00 5.12 4.50
N LEU A 613 -7.96 4.44 5.66
CA LEU A 613 -7.50 5.05 6.91
C LEU A 613 -6.04 5.52 6.81
N GLU A 614 -5.16 4.73 6.21
CA GLU A 614 -3.77 5.11 5.94
C GLU A 614 -3.68 6.31 4.99
N ALA A 615 -4.51 6.37 3.95
CA ALA A 615 -4.52 7.48 2.99
C ALA A 615 -5.13 8.78 3.54
N LEU A 616 -6.02 8.69 4.53
CA LEU A 616 -6.60 9.87 5.20
C LEU A 616 -5.61 10.58 6.12
N LYS A 617 -4.61 9.87 6.66
CA LYS A 617 -3.52 10.43 7.49
C LYS A 617 -2.46 11.22 6.70
N ARG A 618 -2.74 11.54 5.44
CA ARG A 618 -1.84 12.30 4.58
C ARG A 618 -1.71 13.74 5.08
N GLU A 619 -0.73 14.44 4.54
CA GLU A 619 -0.65 15.89 4.65
C GLU A 619 -1.91 16.57 4.08
N PRO A 620 -2.62 17.41 4.85
CA PRO A 620 -3.85 18.08 4.41
C PRO A 620 -3.66 18.89 3.12
N GLU A 621 -2.51 19.57 2.99
CA GLU A 621 -2.14 20.39 1.83
C GLU A 621 -1.92 19.58 0.55
N SER A 622 -1.74 18.26 0.68
CA SER A 622 -1.65 17.36 -0.48
C SER A 622 -3.03 17.05 -1.08
N LEU A 623 -4.12 17.30 -0.34
CA LEU A 623 -5.48 17.04 -0.81
C LEU A 623 -5.93 18.16 -1.77
N PRO A 624 -6.28 17.83 -3.03
CA PRO A 624 -6.80 18.84 -3.96
C PRO A 624 -8.20 19.28 -3.55
N PHE A 625 -8.61 20.48 -4.00
CA PHE A 625 -9.96 21.03 -3.81
C PHE A 625 -10.40 21.32 -2.37
N GLY A 626 -9.46 21.46 -1.42
CA GLY A 626 -9.76 21.76 -0.01
C GLY A 626 -10.75 22.91 0.19
N LYS A 627 -10.67 23.96 -0.64
CA LYS A 627 -11.62 25.11 -0.63
C LYS A 627 -13.10 24.72 -0.80
N TYR A 628 -13.40 23.68 -1.56
CA TYR A 628 -14.77 23.21 -1.79
C TYR A 628 -15.14 22.06 -0.87
N LEU A 629 -14.18 21.19 -0.57
CA LEU A 629 -14.44 19.94 0.15
C LEU A 629 -14.61 20.15 1.65
N ARG A 630 -13.93 21.14 2.26
CA ARG A 630 -14.03 21.41 3.71
C ARG A 630 -15.48 21.61 4.17
N LEU A 631 -15.72 21.37 5.45
CA LEU A 631 -16.99 21.73 6.09
C LEU A 631 -17.14 23.25 6.09
N GLN A 632 -18.30 23.73 5.67
CA GLN A 632 -18.63 25.15 5.56
C GLN A 632 -20.15 25.34 5.58
N SER A 633 -20.62 26.56 5.83
CA SER A 633 -22.05 26.84 5.88
C SER A 633 -22.71 26.71 4.51
N LYS A 634 -24.04 26.52 4.50
CA LYS A 634 -24.83 26.41 3.26
C LYS A 634 -24.71 27.69 2.42
N GLU A 635 -24.66 28.86 3.05
CA GLU A 635 -24.56 30.16 2.39
C GLU A 635 -23.18 30.38 1.77
N GLU A 636 -22.12 29.95 2.46
CA GLU A 636 -20.74 30.06 1.98
C GLU A 636 -20.55 29.20 0.73
N LEU A 637 -20.97 27.93 0.79
CA LEU A 637 -20.85 27.02 -0.35
C LEU A 637 -21.70 27.46 -1.54
N ALA A 638 -22.92 27.95 -1.29
CA ALA A 638 -23.83 28.44 -2.34
C ALA A 638 -23.27 29.64 -3.11
N ARG A 639 -22.47 30.49 -2.46
CA ARG A 639 -21.84 31.68 -3.08
C ARG A 639 -20.48 31.37 -3.72
N THR A 640 -19.97 30.17 -3.53
CA THR A 640 -18.63 29.80 -4.00
C THR A 640 -18.60 29.67 -5.51
N VAL A 641 -17.76 30.47 -6.16
CA VAL A 641 -17.52 30.38 -7.62
C VAL A 641 -16.52 29.28 -7.91
N ILE A 642 -16.94 28.28 -8.68
CA ILE A 642 -16.08 27.14 -9.05
C ILE A 642 -15.21 27.55 -10.24
N SER A 643 -13.89 27.52 -10.04
CA SER A 643 -12.93 27.82 -11.10
C SER A 643 -12.87 26.70 -12.16
N PRO A 644 -12.49 26.98 -13.42
CA PRO A 644 -12.22 25.94 -14.40
C PRO A 644 -11.02 25.05 -14.02
N PRO A 645 -10.96 23.81 -14.51
CA PRO A 645 -9.81 22.92 -14.30
C PRO A 645 -8.48 23.60 -14.68
N MET A 646 -7.42 23.34 -13.93
CA MET A 646 -6.12 24.00 -14.11
C MET A 646 -5.54 23.83 -15.51
N TYR A 647 -5.52 22.61 -16.03
CA TYR A 647 -5.07 22.36 -17.39
C TYR A 647 -5.86 23.17 -18.44
N SER A 648 -7.14 23.48 -18.18
CA SER A 648 -7.97 24.25 -19.11
C SER A 648 -7.66 25.75 -19.09
N ARG A 649 -7.05 26.26 -18.02
CA ARG A 649 -6.61 27.66 -17.86
C ARG A 649 -5.32 27.98 -18.60
N THR A 650 -4.65 26.96 -19.15
CA THR A 650 -3.40 27.14 -19.91
C THR A 650 -3.62 28.13 -21.07
N PRO A 651 -2.79 29.17 -21.23
CA PRO A 651 -2.95 30.14 -22.30
C PRO A 651 -3.01 29.49 -23.69
N GLY A 652 -4.04 29.85 -24.47
CA GLY A 652 -4.28 29.29 -25.80
C GLY A 652 -4.94 27.90 -25.83
N PHE A 653 -5.28 27.32 -24.66
CA PHE A 653 -6.01 26.05 -24.60
C PHE A 653 -7.49 26.24 -24.95
N THR A 654 -8.02 25.36 -25.79
CA THR A 654 -9.45 25.25 -26.09
C THR A 654 -9.82 23.79 -26.30
N PHE A 655 -10.93 23.34 -25.74
CA PHE A 655 -11.43 21.99 -26.03
C PHE A 655 -12.01 21.94 -27.45
N GLU A 656 -11.74 20.86 -28.16
CA GLU A 656 -12.42 20.48 -29.40
C GLU A 656 -13.55 19.49 -29.09
N LEU A 657 -14.78 19.85 -29.48
CA LEU A 657 -16.02 19.16 -29.12
C LEU A 657 -16.77 18.56 -30.32
N LYS A 658 -16.21 18.62 -31.53
CA LYS A 658 -16.81 18.02 -32.73
C LYS A 658 -17.17 16.53 -32.58
N ASP A 659 -16.44 15.80 -31.74
CA ASP A 659 -16.64 14.37 -31.52
C ASP A 659 -17.93 14.05 -30.73
N LEU A 660 -18.68 15.06 -30.27
CA LEU A 660 -20.02 14.92 -29.69
C LEU A 660 -21.13 14.95 -30.75
N TYR A 661 -20.81 15.27 -32.00
CA TYR A 661 -21.78 15.27 -33.10
C TYR A 661 -21.82 13.92 -33.81
N PRO A 662 -22.95 13.56 -34.45
CA PRO A 662 -22.99 12.45 -35.40
C PRO A 662 -22.09 12.71 -36.61
N SER A 663 -21.46 11.66 -37.18
CA SER A 663 -20.53 11.79 -38.31
C SER A 663 -21.12 12.46 -39.56
N GLY A 664 -22.45 12.48 -39.70
CA GLY A 664 -23.17 13.13 -40.81
C GLY A 664 -23.60 14.59 -40.55
N ALA A 665 -23.32 15.16 -39.38
CA ALA A 665 -23.82 16.50 -39.00
C ALA A 665 -23.05 17.68 -39.64
N GLY A 666 -21.95 17.43 -40.36
CA GLY A 666 -21.17 18.48 -41.05
C GLY A 666 -20.41 19.45 -40.14
N VAL A 667 -20.33 19.18 -38.83
CA VAL A 667 -19.62 20.02 -37.86
C VAL A 667 -18.13 19.65 -37.85
N HIS A 668 -17.28 20.52 -38.39
CA HIS A 668 -15.84 20.27 -38.52
C HIS A 668 -15.01 20.67 -37.29
N SER A 669 -15.51 21.62 -36.49
CA SER A 669 -14.87 22.07 -35.25
C SER A 669 -15.89 22.79 -34.37
N LEU A 670 -15.84 22.53 -33.06
CA LEU A 670 -16.52 23.31 -32.04
C LEU A 670 -15.54 23.53 -30.89
N LYS A 671 -15.06 24.77 -30.76
CA LYS A 671 -14.08 25.14 -29.73
C LYS A 671 -14.76 25.70 -28.49
N LEU A 672 -14.32 25.22 -27.33
CA LEU A 672 -14.72 25.74 -26.01
C LEU A 672 -13.49 26.30 -25.30
N ASN A 673 -13.50 27.62 -25.08
CA ASN A 673 -12.59 28.30 -24.17
C ASN A 673 -13.27 28.47 -22.81
N THR A 674 -12.71 27.89 -21.75
CA THR A 674 -13.29 27.95 -20.40
C THR A 674 -13.16 29.31 -19.73
N ARG A 675 -12.25 30.18 -20.22
CA ARG A 675 -12.03 31.54 -19.71
C ARG A 675 -12.94 32.58 -20.36
N ASP A 676 -13.59 32.25 -21.48
CA ASP A 676 -14.46 33.17 -22.22
C ASP A 676 -15.95 32.78 -22.03
N PRO A 677 -16.73 33.56 -21.26
CA PRO A 677 -18.15 33.30 -21.04
C PRO A 677 -18.97 33.24 -22.35
N ASN A 678 -18.59 34.00 -23.38
CA ASN A 678 -19.28 33.98 -24.66
C ASN A 678 -19.02 32.68 -25.41
N SER A 679 -17.78 32.19 -25.37
CA SER A 679 -17.43 30.86 -25.89
C SER A 679 -18.26 29.78 -25.19
N VAL A 680 -18.33 29.80 -23.86
CA VAL A 680 -19.13 28.82 -23.08
C VAL A 680 -20.60 28.85 -23.49
N ALA A 681 -21.21 30.04 -23.58
CA ALA A 681 -22.62 30.20 -23.95
C ALA A 681 -22.90 29.73 -25.39
N ASN A 682 -22.03 30.07 -26.35
CA ASN A 682 -22.17 29.66 -27.74
C ASN A 682 -22.01 28.13 -27.88
N THR A 683 -21.00 27.54 -27.24
CA THR A 683 -20.81 26.09 -27.22
C THR A 683 -22.03 25.37 -26.65
N ARG A 684 -22.57 25.86 -25.52
CA ARG A 684 -23.78 25.32 -24.88
C ARG A 684 -24.96 25.32 -25.85
N ALA A 685 -25.25 26.46 -26.49
CA ALA A 685 -26.34 26.57 -27.46
C ALA A 685 -26.18 25.63 -28.66
N GLN A 686 -24.95 25.50 -29.19
CA GLN A 686 -24.68 24.62 -30.34
C GLN A 686 -24.80 23.13 -30.01
N LEU A 687 -24.36 22.72 -28.81
CA LEU A 687 -24.48 21.34 -28.36
C LEU A 687 -25.94 20.95 -28.15
N ILE A 688 -26.73 21.80 -27.49
CA ILE A 688 -28.17 21.56 -27.27
C ILE A 688 -28.92 21.43 -28.59
N ARG A 689 -28.54 22.22 -29.60
CA ARG A 689 -29.25 22.27 -30.88
C ARG A 689 -29.00 21.06 -31.77
N ALA A 690 -27.76 20.57 -31.83
CA ALA A 690 -27.33 19.69 -32.92
C ALA A 690 -26.41 18.54 -32.51
N SER A 691 -26.05 18.40 -31.23
CA SER A 691 -25.25 17.25 -30.78
C SER A 691 -26.09 15.98 -30.65
N ARG A 692 -25.43 14.85 -30.38
CA ARG A 692 -26.11 13.57 -30.06
C ARG A 692 -26.72 13.53 -28.65
N LEU A 693 -26.39 14.51 -27.82
CA LEU A 693 -26.79 14.60 -26.41
C LEU A 693 -28.19 15.24 -26.33
N ASP A 694 -28.99 14.82 -25.36
CA ASP A 694 -30.18 15.62 -25.03
C ASP A 694 -29.78 16.94 -24.34
N PRO A 695 -30.68 17.94 -24.25
CA PRO A 695 -30.35 19.24 -23.69
C PRO A 695 -29.74 19.16 -22.28
N SER A 696 -30.29 18.32 -21.40
CA SER A 696 -29.80 18.17 -20.03
C SER A 696 -28.41 17.54 -19.98
N GLN A 697 -28.12 16.58 -20.87
CA GLN A 697 -26.81 15.97 -21.03
C GLN A 697 -25.77 16.95 -21.60
N ALA A 698 -26.15 17.76 -22.60
CA ALA A 698 -25.28 18.78 -23.17
C ALA A 698 -24.87 19.84 -22.12
N GLU A 699 -25.84 20.27 -21.31
CA GLU A 699 -25.61 21.16 -20.18
C GLU A 699 -24.65 20.56 -19.15
N ALA A 700 -24.87 19.30 -18.74
CA ALA A 700 -24.01 18.59 -17.81
C ALA A 700 -22.56 18.44 -18.33
N VAL A 701 -22.39 18.22 -19.64
CA VAL A 701 -21.06 18.12 -20.27
C VAL A 701 -20.33 19.47 -20.22
N VAL A 702 -20.98 20.57 -20.60
CA VAL A 702 -20.36 21.91 -20.58
C VAL A 702 -20.04 22.34 -19.14
N ASP A 703 -20.97 22.13 -18.22
CA ASP A 703 -20.78 22.40 -16.79
C ASP A 703 -19.59 21.61 -16.22
N SER A 704 -19.44 20.34 -16.61
CA SER A 704 -18.30 19.53 -16.17
C SER A 704 -16.99 20.05 -16.74
N LEU A 705 -16.92 20.40 -18.02
CA LEU A 705 -15.67 20.91 -18.62
C LEU A 705 -15.24 22.28 -18.10
N THR A 706 -16.15 23.04 -17.49
CA THR A 706 -15.92 24.42 -17.03
C THR A 706 -15.74 24.56 -15.51
N ARG A 707 -15.89 23.46 -14.75
CA ARG A 707 -15.76 23.43 -13.29
C ARG A 707 -14.71 22.42 -12.87
N GLU A 708 -13.79 22.79 -11.98
CA GLU A 708 -12.77 21.86 -11.48
C GLU A 708 -13.33 20.79 -10.52
N VAL A 709 -14.51 21.03 -9.93
CA VAL A 709 -15.33 20.02 -9.25
C VAL A 709 -16.74 20.06 -9.83
N ALA A 710 -17.20 18.95 -10.41
CA ALA A 710 -18.49 18.85 -11.09
C ALA A 710 -19.34 17.70 -10.53
N LEU A 711 -20.62 17.97 -10.28
CA LEU A 711 -21.62 16.98 -9.86
C LEU A 711 -22.64 16.76 -10.98
N ILE A 712 -22.82 15.51 -11.40
CA ILE A 712 -23.87 15.11 -12.35
C ILE A 712 -24.85 14.17 -11.65
N GLN A 713 -26.08 14.63 -11.44
CA GLN A 713 -27.19 13.81 -10.98
C GLN A 713 -27.91 13.19 -12.17
N GLY A 714 -28.05 11.86 -12.16
CA GLY A 714 -28.91 11.17 -13.11
C GLY A 714 -29.86 10.17 -12.48
N PRO A 715 -31.17 10.45 -12.49
CA PRO A 715 -32.21 9.48 -12.16
C PRO A 715 -32.13 8.18 -12.96
N PRO A 716 -32.83 7.11 -12.57
CA PRO A 716 -32.79 5.83 -13.28
C PRO A 716 -33.14 5.97 -14.77
N GLY A 717 -32.30 5.42 -15.65
CA GLY A 717 -32.54 5.41 -17.09
C GLY A 717 -32.24 6.72 -17.84
N THR A 718 -31.69 7.74 -17.20
CA THR A 718 -31.39 9.06 -17.82
C THR A 718 -30.08 9.11 -18.63
N GLY A 719 -29.28 8.04 -18.57
CA GLY A 719 -28.03 7.95 -19.33
C GLY A 719 -26.80 8.48 -18.59
N LYS A 720 -26.70 8.27 -17.27
CA LYS A 720 -25.50 8.56 -16.46
C LYS A 720 -24.21 8.06 -17.10
N SER A 721 -24.10 6.75 -17.30
CA SER A 721 -22.93 6.11 -17.89
C SER A 721 -22.68 6.59 -19.33
N TYR A 722 -23.72 6.85 -20.12
CA TYR A 722 -23.60 7.42 -21.47
C TYR A 722 -22.97 8.83 -21.45
N THR A 723 -23.45 9.69 -20.56
CA THR A 723 -22.91 11.06 -20.39
C THR A 723 -21.45 11.00 -19.91
N GLY A 724 -21.13 10.09 -18.98
CA GLY A 724 -19.76 9.83 -18.54
C GLY A 724 -18.84 9.36 -19.68
N LEU A 725 -19.31 8.47 -20.56
CA LEU A 725 -18.55 8.01 -21.73
C LEU A 725 -18.26 9.15 -22.72
N GLU A 726 -19.23 10.02 -22.99
CA GLU A 726 -19.04 11.16 -23.90
C GLU A 726 -18.09 12.23 -23.29
N LEU A 727 -18.12 12.43 -21.96
CA LEU A 727 -17.09 13.22 -21.26
C LEU A 727 -15.69 12.62 -21.43
N ILE A 728 -15.53 11.32 -21.18
CA ILE A 728 -14.25 10.62 -21.37
C ILE A 728 -13.77 10.75 -22.82
N ARG A 729 -14.68 10.63 -23.81
CA ARG A 729 -14.36 10.83 -25.23
C ARG A 729 -13.73 12.20 -25.47
N VAL A 730 -14.35 13.27 -24.98
CA VAL A 730 -13.83 14.64 -25.12
C VAL A 730 -12.45 14.76 -24.48
N LEU A 731 -12.29 14.28 -23.25
CA LEU A 731 -11.04 14.42 -22.49
C LEU A 731 -9.86 13.66 -23.17
N VAL A 732 -10.10 12.43 -23.61
CA VAL A 732 -9.07 11.60 -24.30
C VAL A 732 -8.71 12.19 -25.66
N LYS A 733 -9.67 12.66 -26.45
CA LYS A 733 -9.42 13.26 -27.78
C LYS A 733 -8.63 14.56 -27.66
N ASN A 734 -8.86 15.34 -26.60
CA ASN A 734 -8.11 16.56 -26.28
C ASN A 734 -6.78 16.29 -25.54
N LYS A 735 -6.34 15.02 -25.43
CA LYS A 735 -5.07 14.61 -24.81
C LYS A 735 -4.94 15.00 -23.34
N ILE A 736 -6.06 15.05 -22.62
CA ILE A 736 -6.06 15.23 -21.17
C ILE A 736 -6.10 13.84 -20.51
N ILE A 737 -4.92 13.24 -20.42
CA ILE A 737 -4.67 11.89 -19.90
C ILE A 737 -3.46 11.93 -18.94
N PRO A 738 -3.28 10.96 -18.03
CA PRO A 738 -4.16 9.82 -17.75
C PRO A 738 -5.41 10.19 -16.93
N ILE A 739 -6.51 9.46 -17.15
CA ILE A 739 -7.78 9.58 -16.43
C ILE A 739 -7.91 8.43 -15.43
N LEU A 740 -8.21 8.75 -14.18
CA LEU A 740 -8.56 7.77 -13.14
C LEU A 740 -10.08 7.60 -13.08
N LEU A 741 -10.56 6.41 -13.46
CA LEU A 741 -11.98 6.03 -13.34
C LEU A 741 -12.17 5.17 -12.10
N VAL A 742 -12.99 5.64 -11.18
CA VAL A 742 -13.28 4.97 -9.90
C VAL A 742 -14.76 4.61 -9.84
N ALA A 743 -15.08 3.40 -9.39
CA ALA A 743 -16.45 2.99 -9.10
C ALA A 743 -16.55 2.22 -7.79
N PHE A 744 -17.75 2.15 -7.20
CA PHE A 744 -17.99 1.36 -5.99
C PHE A 744 -17.91 -0.15 -6.23
N THR A 745 -18.48 -0.63 -7.35
CA THR A 745 -18.57 -2.06 -7.67
C THR A 745 -17.74 -2.44 -8.89
N ASN A 746 -17.26 -3.69 -8.92
CA ASN A 746 -16.59 -4.24 -10.10
C ASN A 746 -17.50 -4.23 -11.33
N HIS A 747 -18.78 -4.53 -11.16
CA HIS A 747 -19.74 -4.55 -12.27
C HIS A 747 -19.93 -3.17 -12.92
N ALA A 748 -20.11 -2.10 -12.13
CA ALA A 748 -20.24 -0.75 -12.66
C ALA A 748 -18.98 -0.33 -13.45
N LEU A 749 -17.81 -0.59 -12.86
CA LEU A 749 -16.53 -0.30 -13.49
C LEU A 749 -16.32 -1.04 -14.82
N ASP A 750 -16.57 -2.35 -14.81
CA ASP A 750 -16.38 -3.19 -16.00
C ASP A 750 -17.36 -2.78 -17.10
N HIS A 751 -18.61 -2.43 -16.75
CA HIS A 751 -19.58 -1.89 -17.69
C HIS A 751 -19.10 -0.58 -18.34
N MET A 752 -18.54 0.35 -17.57
CA MET A 752 -17.96 1.59 -18.11
C MET A 752 -16.75 1.32 -19.02
N LEU A 753 -15.82 0.46 -18.60
CA LEU A 753 -14.62 0.15 -19.39
C LEU A 753 -14.93 -0.58 -20.69
N THR A 754 -15.87 -1.52 -20.65
CA THR A 754 -16.38 -2.19 -21.86
C THR A 754 -17.08 -1.17 -22.76
N GLY A 755 -17.85 -0.22 -22.19
CA GLY A 755 -18.42 0.89 -22.94
C GLY A 755 -17.38 1.78 -23.64
N ILE A 756 -16.21 2.01 -23.02
CA ILE A 756 -15.10 2.78 -23.62
C ILE A 756 -14.50 2.04 -24.82
N LEU A 757 -14.36 0.71 -24.70
CA LEU A 757 -13.88 -0.16 -25.78
C LEU A 757 -14.88 -0.22 -26.94
N ASP A 758 -16.15 -0.47 -26.64
CA ASP A 758 -17.22 -0.58 -27.64
C ASP A 758 -17.44 0.75 -28.38
N ALA A 759 -17.19 1.88 -27.70
CA ALA A 759 -17.27 3.22 -28.27
C ALA A 759 -15.98 3.68 -29.00
N GLU A 760 -14.98 2.79 -29.11
CA GLU A 760 -13.67 3.00 -29.74
C GLU A 760 -12.95 4.28 -29.27
N ILE A 761 -13.06 4.58 -27.98
CA ILE A 761 -12.48 5.81 -27.40
C ILE A 761 -10.96 5.65 -27.21
N SER A 762 -10.53 4.56 -26.57
CA SER A 762 -9.11 4.20 -26.42
C SER A 762 -8.94 2.70 -26.20
N THR A 763 -7.81 2.17 -26.68
CA THR A 763 -7.35 0.79 -26.44
C THR A 763 -6.23 0.73 -25.39
N LYS A 764 -5.76 1.88 -24.88
CA LYS A 764 -4.70 1.97 -23.87
C LYS A 764 -5.31 2.09 -22.47
N LEU A 765 -6.03 1.07 -22.04
CA LEU A 765 -6.67 1.03 -20.72
C LEU A 765 -5.96 0.03 -19.79
N VAL A 766 -6.01 0.31 -18.49
CA VAL A 766 -5.56 -0.62 -17.45
C VAL A 766 -6.67 -0.82 -16.43
N ARG A 767 -7.04 -2.07 -16.17
CA ARG A 767 -7.95 -2.46 -15.09
C ARG A 767 -7.14 -2.92 -13.88
N LEU A 768 -7.39 -2.28 -12.73
CA LEU A 768 -6.79 -2.64 -11.45
C LEU A 768 -7.77 -3.42 -10.59
N GLY A 769 -7.46 -4.66 -10.24
CA GLY A 769 -8.32 -5.52 -9.42
C GLY A 769 -7.99 -6.99 -9.62
N SER A 770 -8.65 -7.87 -8.88
CA SER A 770 -8.48 -9.32 -9.03
C SER A 770 -8.99 -9.79 -10.39
N SER A 771 -8.13 -10.47 -11.15
CA SER A 771 -8.44 -11.06 -12.46
C SER A 771 -9.63 -12.05 -12.42
N PHE A 772 -9.95 -12.62 -11.25
CA PHE A 772 -11.08 -13.55 -11.06
C PHE A 772 -12.46 -12.87 -11.03
N ALA A 773 -12.51 -11.57 -10.78
CA ALA A 773 -13.76 -10.80 -10.67
C ALA A 773 -14.01 -9.91 -11.90
N MET A 774 -13.23 -10.09 -12.97
CA MET A 774 -13.23 -9.27 -14.18
C MET A 774 -13.96 -9.95 -15.33
N ASP A 775 -14.58 -9.14 -16.18
CA ASP A 775 -15.08 -9.58 -17.49
C ASP A 775 -13.93 -10.18 -18.34
N GLU A 776 -14.19 -11.28 -19.05
CA GLU A 776 -13.22 -12.02 -19.88
C GLU A 776 -12.54 -11.10 -20.91
N ARG A 777 -13.29 -10.15 -21.50
CA ARG A 777 -12.77 -9.17 -22.47
C ARG A 777 -11.76 -8.20 -21.85
N LEU A 778 -11.87 -7.94 -20.53
CA LEU A 778 -11.02 -7.01 -19.78
C LEU A 778 -9.77 -7.67 -19.19
N THR A 779 -9.71 -9.01 -19.13
CA THR A 779 -8.55 -9.76 -18.60
C THR A 779 -7.23 -9.42 -19.29
N GLN A 780 -7.27 -9.15 -20.60
CA GLN A 780 -6.07 -8.73 -21.36
C GLN A 780 -5.56 -7.33 -20.97
N TYR A 781 -6.42 -6.51 -20.39
CA TYR A 781 -6.10 -5.16 -19.90
C TYR A 781 -5.86 -5.13 -18.38
N SER A 782 -5.82 -6.29 -17.72
CA SER A 782 -5.44 -6.35 -16.31
C SER A 782 -3.96 -6.01 -16.15
N LEU A 783 -3.61 -5.32 -15.05
CA LEU A 783 -2.22 -4.97 -14.77
C LEU A 783 -1.30 -6.21 -14.74
N GLU A 784 -1.78 -7.32 -14.16
CA GLU A 784 -1.04 -8.58 -14.08
C GLU A 784 -0.70 -9.17 -15.46
N THR A 785 -1.64 -9.11 -16.41
CA THR A 785 -1.42 -9.60 -17.78
C THR A 785 -0.45 -8.71 -18.54
N ILE A 786 -0.56 -7.39 -18.36
CA ILE A 786 0.34 -6.41 -19.00
C ILE A 786 1.77 -6.57 -18.47
N GLU A 787 1.94 -6.78 -17.16
CA GLU A 787 3.23 -7.06 -16.53
C GLU A 787 3.91 -8.30 -17.12
N ARG A 788 3.18 -9.40 -17.27
CA ARG A 788 3.71 -10.65 -17.85
C ARG A 788 4.17 -10.46 -19.30
N THR A 789 3.50 -9.59 -20.04
CA THR A 789 3.74 -9.37 -21.48
C THR A 789 4.94 -8.44 -21.75
N GLN A 790 5.24 -7.47 -20.86
CA GLN A 790 6.24 -6.43 -21.12
C GLN A 790 7.72 -6.80 -20.87
N GLY A 791 8.02 -8.04 -20.46
CA GLY A 791 9.40 -8.53 -20.32
C GLY A 791 10.23 -7.88 -19.19
N LYS A 792 11.38 -8.47 -18.85
CA LYS A 792 12.19 -8.07 -17.68
C LYS A 792 12.95 -6.75 -17.94
N SER A 793 12.53 -5.66 -17.30
CA SER A 793 13.27 -4.39 -17.25
C SER A 793 14.59 -4.51 -16.43
N PRO A 794 15.56 -3.59 -16.59
CA PRO A 794 16.74 -3.53 -15.71
C PRO A 794 16.39 -3.34 -14.22
N LEU A 795 15.41 -2.49 -13.91
CA LEU A 795 14.80 -2.38 -12.57
C LEU A 795 14.21 -3.72 -12.10
N GLY A 796 13.59 -4.49 -13.01
CA GLY A 796 13.13 -5.85 -12.74
C GLY A 796 14.25 -6.86 -12.44
N ARG A 797 15.49 -6.63 -12.88
CA ARG A 797 16.65 -7.44 -12.45
C ARG A 797 17.05 -7.12 -11.01
N SER A 798 17.03 -5.84 -10.63
CA SER A 798 17.25 -5.42 -9.23
C SER A 798 16.18 -6.04 -8.33
N ALA A 799 14.90 -5.96 -8.71
CA ALA A 799 13.81 -6.64 -8.00
C ALA A 799 14.05 -8.15 -7.84
N GLY A 800 14.56 -8.82 -8.87
CA GLY A 800 14.92 -10.25 -8.80
C GLY A 800 16.04 -10.57 -7.81
N ASN A 801 17.04 -9.69 -7.67
CA ASN A 801 18.11 -9.84 -6.67
C ASN A 801 17.57 -9.66 -5.25
N VAL A 802 16.76 -8.62 -5.02
CA VAL A 802 16.12 -8.37 -3.71
C VAL A 802 15.18 -9.52 -3.34
N TYR A 803 14.41 -10.04 -4.30
CA TYR A 803 13.55 -11.21 -4.09
C TYR A 803 14.36 -12.47 -3.72
N ARG A 804 15.54 -12.68 -4.31
CA ARG A 804 16.41 -13.80 -3.95
C ARG A 804 16.93 -13.67 -2.51
N GLN A 805 17.33 -12.47 -2.11
CA GLN A 805 17.75 -12.19 -0.72
C GLN A 805 16.59 -12.42 0.26
N MET A 806 15.37 -12.01 -0.10
CA MET A 806 14.17 -12.26 0.69
C MET A 806 13.94 -13.77 0.89
N LYS A 807 14.06 -14.56 -0.19
CA LYS A 807 13.92 -16.02 -0.12
C LYS A 807 15.01 -16.71 0.71
N GLU A 808 16.23 -16.19 0.66
CA GLU A 808 17.31 -16.67 1.52
C GLU A 808 17.00 -16.44 3.01
N MET A 809 16.48 -15.26 3.37
CA MET A 809 16.03 -14.96 4.73
C MET A 809 14.86 -15.86 5.17
N GLU A 810 13.89 -16.12 4.29
CA GLU A 810 12.79 -17.08 4.58
C GLU A 810 13.35 -18.47 4.94
N THR A 811 14.37 -18.92 4.21
CA THR A 811 14.99 -20.24 4.41
C THR A 811 15.76 -20.29 5.74
N GLN A 812 16.50 -19.23 6.07
CA GLN A 812 17.21 -19.10 7.35
C GLN A 812 16.24 -19.09 8.54
N MET A 813 15.07 -18.44 8.40
CA MET A 813 14.04 -18.47 9.44
C MET A 813 13.44 -19.87 9.62
N GLN A 814 13.16 -20.60 8.53
CA GLN A 814 12.68 -21.99 8.63
C GLN A 814 13.67 -22.89 9.38
N GLN A 815 14.97 -22.73 9.13
CA GLN A 815 16.02 -23.44 9.86
C GLN A 815 16.05 -23.08 11.34
N LEU A 816 15.90 -21.78 11.68
CA LEU A 816 15.82 -21.33 13.07
C LEU A 816 14.59 -21.92 13.79
N MET A 817 13.42 -21.91 13.15
CA MET A 817 12.19 -22.45 13.73
C MET A 817 12.26 -23.97 13.92
N ALA A 818 12.86 -24.70 12.97
CA ALA A 818 13.12 -26.12 13.12
C ALA A 818 14.08 -26.40 14.30
N SER A 819 15.09 -25.54 14.50
CA SER A 819 15.98 -25.62 15.67
C SER A 819 15.23 -25.39 16.99
N ILE A 820 14.31 -24.42 17.04
CA ILE A 820 13.49 -24.14 18.24
C ILE A 820 12.62 -25.35 18.60
N LEU A 821 11.93 -25.94 17.62
CA LEU A 821 11.09 -27.12 17.81
C LEU A 821 11.87 -28.38 18.20
N SER A 822 13.14 -28.48 17.79
CA SER A 822 13.96 -29.64 18.13
C SER A 822 14.28 -29.72 19.63
N HIS A 823 14.14 -28.61 20.37
CA HIS A 823 14.55 -28.46 21.77
C HIS A 823 15.97 -28.97 22.08
N LYS A 824 16.84 -29.07 21.06
CA LYS A 824 18.21 -29.53 21.22
C LYS A 824 19.06 -28.36 21.70
N VAL A 825 19.61 -28.50 22.91
CA VAL A 825 20.59 -27.56 23.46
C VAL A 825 21.97 -27.93 22.92
N PRO A 826 22.68 -27.03 22.23
CA PRO A 826 24.06 -27.28 21.84
C PRO A 826 24.93 -27.62 23.05
N THR A 827 25.77 -28.64 22.93
CA THR A 827 26.71 -29.07 23.99
C THR A 827 27.66 -27.95 24.42
N SER A 828 27.96 -27.00 23.53
CA SER A 828 28.74 -25.79 23.82
C SER A 828 28.07 -24.85 24.81
N HIS A 829 26.74 -24.71 24.74
CA HIS A 829 26.00 -23.90 25.71
C HIS A 829 25.94 -24.58 27.07
N VAL A 830 25.83 -25.92 27.10
CA VAL A 830 25.90 -26.70 28.34
C VAL A 830 27.27 -26.53 29.01
N GLU A 831 28.35 -26.66 28.25
CA GLU A 831 29.72 -26.43 28.74
C GLU A 831 29.89 -25.02 29.32
N GLN A 832 29.47 -23.99 28.57
CA GLN A 832 29.57 -22.60 29.01
C GLN A 832 28.76 -22.34 30.28
N ARG A 833 27.59 -22.98 30.43
CA ARG A 833 26.79 -22.87 31.65
C ARG A 833 27.45 -23.55 32.84
N ILE A 834 28.01 -24.75 32.66
CA ILE A 834 28.76 -25.46 33.71
C ILE A 834 29.97 -24.63 34.14
N ALA A 835 30.72 -24.07 33.19
CA ALA A 835 31.88 -23.22 33.47
C ALA A 835 31.54 -21.99 34.33
N HIS A 836 30.37 -21.38 34.11
CA HIS A 836 29.97 -20.15 34.79
C HIS A 836 29.19 -20.40 36.10
N ALA A 837 28.24 -21.35 36.12
CA ALA A 837 27.37 -21.62 37.26
C ALA A 837 27.97 -22.63 38.25
N TYR A 838 28.74 -23.60 37.77
CA TYR A 838 29.30 -24.69 38.58
C TYR A 838 30.81 -24.88 38.32
N PRO A 839 31.68 -23.91 38.69
CA PRO A 839 33.12 -23.97 38.39
C PRO A 839 33.81 -25.21 38.96
N HIS A 840 33.33 -25.72 40.09
CA HIS A 840 33.82 -26.95 40.73
C HIS A 840 33.53 -28.20 39.89
N HIS A 841 32.34 -28.29 39.28
CA HIS A 841 32.00 -29.36 38.35
C HIS A 841 32.78 -29.24 37.03
N TYR A 842 32.93 -28.01 36.51
CA TYR A 842 33.74 -27.77 35.31
C TYR A 842 35.20 -28.22 35.52
N GLY A 843 35.79 -27.84 36.65
CA GLY A 843 37.16 -28.23 37.00
C GLY A 843 37.35 -29.75 37.05
N VAL A 844 36.43 -30.49 37.64
CA VAL A 844 36.57 -31.95 37.77
C VAL A 844 36.21 -32.69 36.48
N LEU A 845 35.26 -32.17 35.69
CA LEU A 845 34.83 -32.79 34.44
C LEU A 845 35.83 -32.59 33.29
N PHE A 846 36.45 -31.41 33.19
CA PHE A 846 37.33 -31.05 32.07
C PHE A 846 38.82 -30.95 32.45
N ASN A 847 39.16 -30.51 33.67
CA ASN A 847 40.56 -30.27 34.08
C ASN A 847 41.16 -31.41 34.94
N HIS A 848 40.35 -32.15 35.70
CA HIS A 848 40.78 -33.24 36.59
C HIS A 848 40.15 -34.59 36.21
N ILE A 849 40.29 -34.97 34.95
CA ILE A 849 39.83 -36.27 34.44
C ILE A 849 40.72 -37.38 35.04
N PRO A 850 40.16 -38.49 35.57
CA PRO A 850 40.94 -39.62 36.01
C PRO A 850 41.84 -40.16 34.88
N ALA A 851 43.12 -40.43 35.16
CA ALA A 851 44.10 -40.81 34.14
C ALA A 851 43.74 -42.10 33.35
N TRP A 852 42.99 -43.01 33.99
CA TRP A 852 42.46 -44.21 33.34
C TRP A 852 41.26 -43.92 32.42
N VAL A 853 40.50 -42.85 32.68
CA VAL A 853 39.39 -42.38 31.84
C VAL A 853 39.93 -41.55 30.66
N ASP A 854 40.92 -40.68 30.88
CA ASP A 854 41.51 -39.82 29.84
C ASP A 854 42.15 -40.63 28.70
N ASN A 855 42.60 -41.87 28.97
CA ASN A 855 43.09 -42.80 27.95
C ASN A 855 41.96 -43.54 27.18
N LEU A 856 40.74 -43.56 27.70
CA LEU A 856 39.57 -44.17 27.04
C LEU A 856 38.81 -43.16 26.15
N ILE A 857 39.04 -41.86 26.36
CA ILE A 857 38.45 -40.80 25.55
C ILE A 857 39.27 -40.63 24.27
N LEU A 858 38.60 -40.67 23.12
CA LEU A 858 39.25 -40.53 21.81
C LEU A 858 40.00 -39.20 21.70
N LYS A 859 41.25 -39.24 21.24
CA LYS A 859 42.02 -38.02 20.99
C LYS A 859 41.60 -37.42 19.64
N PRO A 860 41.46 -36.09 19.52
CA PRO A 860 41.06 -35.45 18.26
C PRO A 860 41.94 -35.81 17.05
N ALA A 861 43.20 -36.18 17.28
CA ALA A 861 44.14 -36.62 16.25
C ALA A 861 43.75 -37.97 15.60
N ASP A 862 42.98 -38.82 16.28
CA ASP A 862 42.57 -40.15 15.82
C ASP A 862 41.28 -40.11 14.96
N LEU A 863 40.59 -38.96 14.89
CA LEU A 863 39.34 -38.74 14.15
C LEU A 863 39.55 -38.11 12.75
N ASN A 864 40.80 -37.89 12.35
CA ASN A 864 41.17 -37.00 11.24
C ASN A 864 41.04 -37.60 9.82
N ASP A 865 40.36 -38.75 9.67
CA ASP A 865 40.08 -39.39 8.37
C ASP A 865 38.72 -39.00 7.75
N GLY A 866 37.99 -38.03 8.32
CA GLY A 866 36.69 -37.57 7.80
C GLY A 866 36.54 -36.05 7.77
N TRP A 867 36.02 -35.52 6.65
CA TRP A 867 35.75 -34.11 6.33
C TRP A 867 35.25 -33.27 7.53
N GLY A 868 35.98 -32.20 7.87
CA GLY A 868 35.69 -31.32 9.01
C GLY A 868 34.66 -30.21 8.72
N MET A 869 33.83 -29.90 9.72
CA MET A 869 32.99 -28.69 9.74
C MET A 869 33.85 -27.44 9.99
N ALA A 870 33.75 -26.46 9.10
CA ALA A 870 34.46 -25.19 9.23
C ALA A 870 33.95 -24.38 10.45
N GLY A 871 34.81 -24.13 11.45
CA GLY A 871 34.58 -23.09 12.47
C GLY A 871 34.70 -23.49 13.95
N ALA A 872 34.86 -24.78 14.31
CA ALA A 872 35.00 -25.21 15.71
C ALA A 872 36.47 -25.28 16.15
N SER A 873 36.78 -24.83 17.37
CA SER A 873 38.14 -24.95 17.93
C SER A 873 38.45 -26.39 18.37
N SER A 874 39.72 -26.83 18.27
CA SER A 874 40.16 -28.17 18.70
C SER A 874 39.79 -28.49 20.16
N LYS A 875 39.73 -27.46 21.01
CA LYS A 875 39.31 -27.56 22.42
C LYS A 875 37.83 -27.93 22.55
N GLN A 876 36.94 -27.23 21.85
CA GLN A 876 35.48 -27.52 21.89
C GLN A 876 35.13 -28.93 21.40
N ILE A 877 35.88 -29.46 20.42
CA ILE A 877 35.68 -30.83 19.93
C ILE A 877 36.02 -31.84 21.04
N LYS A 878 37.14 -31.63 21.75
CA LYS A 878 37.52 -32.47 22.89
C LYS A 878 36.48 -32.41 24.01
N ASP A 879 35.99 -31.21 24.33
CA ASP A 879 35.04 -31.00 25.41
C ASP A 879 33.66 -31.62 25.11
N HIS A 880 33.22 -31.60 23.84
CA HIS A 880 32.01 -32.33 23.41
C HIS A 880 32.15 -33.85 23.52
N LEU A 881 33.32 -34.39 23.18
CA LEU A 881 33.60 -35.82 23.33
C LEU A 881 33.60 -36.25 24.81
N ILE A 882 34.09 -35.40 25.71
CA ILE A 882 34.08 -35.67 27.17
C ILE A 882 32.65 -35.71 27.72
N ILE A 883 31.81 -34.74 27.35
CA ILE A 883 30.40 -34.70 27.78
C ILE A 883 29.64 -35.93 27.28
N ASP A 884 29.82 -36.30 26.00
CA ASP A 884 29.17 -37.49 25.42
C ASP A 884 29.66 -38.80 26.08
N PHE A 885 30.96 -38.89 26.36
CA PHE A 885 31.55 -40.04 27.05
C PHE A 885 30.98 -40.21 28.47
N TRP A 886 30.87 -39.11 29.22
CA TRP A 886 30.34 -39.12 30.59
C TRP A 886 28.83 -39.41 30.65
N LEU A 887 28.05 -38.83 29.73
CA LEU A 887 26.59 -39.04 29.63
C LEU A 887 26.25 -40.50 29.28
N ASN A 888 26.95 -41.06 28.29
CA ASN A 888 26.77 -42.46 27.88
C ASN A 888 27.32 -43.46 28.92
N CYS A 889 27.91 -42.98 30.02
CA CYS A 889 28.47 -43.77 31.12
C CYS A 889 29.48 -44.81 30.61
N ARG A 890 30.30 -44.46 29.62
CA ARG A 890 31.24 -45.39 28.99
C ARG A 890 32.31 -45.88 29.95
N ASP A 891 32.69 -45.06 30.92
CA ASP A 891 33.53 -45.43 32.06
C ASP A 891 32.89 -46.49 32.95
N LEU A 892 31.60 -46.36 33.26
CA LEU A 892 30.87 -47.35 34.06
C LEU A 892 30.66 -48.66 33.29
N ARG A 893 30.38 -48.59 31.98
CA ARG A 893 30.29 -49.78 31.10
C ARG A 893 31.62 -50.53 30.97
N PHE A 894 32.75 -49.82 31.03
CA PHE A 894 34.08 -50.42 31.05
C PHE A 894 34.32 -51.23 32.35
N LEU A 895 33.77 -50.77 33.47
CA LEU A 895 33.87 -51.43 34.78
C LEU A 895 32.89 -52.61 34.96
N GLU A 896 31.82 -52.70 34.16
CA GLU A 896 30.81 -53.76 34.27
C GLU A 896 31.27 -55.09 33.65
N THR A 897 31.01 -56.20 34.35
CA THR A 897 31.17 -57.59 33.86
C THR A 897 29.87 -58.09 33.22
N PRO A 898 29.89 -58.76 32.04
CA PRO A 898 28.69 -59.36 31.47
C PRO A 898 28.30 -60.59 32.28
N GLY A 899 27.40 -60.39 33.23
CA GLY A 899 26.90 -61.42 34.13
C GLY A 899 25.40 -61.28 34.33
N ASN A 900 24.61 -61.29 33.24
CA ASN A 900 23.25 -61.81 33.26
C ASN A 900 22.70 -61.93 31.84
N LYS A 901 22.15 -63.10 31.52
CA LYS A 901 21.38 -63.35 30.28
C LYS A 901 20.11 -62.50 30.37
N ASP A 902 19.95 -61.52 29.48
CA ASP A 902 18.68 -60.92 29.02
C ASP A 902 18.87 -59.58 28.27
N ALA A 903 20.11 -59.16 27.97
CA ALA A 903 20.37 -57.93 27.21
C ALA A 903 21.11 -58.18 25.88
N GLU A 904 20.57 -59.03 25.00
CA GLU A 904 20.98 -59.05 23.59
C GLU A 904 20.16 -58.03 22.79
N LYS A 905 20.76 -56.84 22.59
CA LYS A 905 20.68 -55.99 21.38
C LYS A 905 21.31 -54.61 21.68
N GLN A 906 22.64 -54.55 21.83
CA GLN A 906 23.39 -53.29 21.67
C GLN A 906 24.70 -53.58 20.92
N ALA A 907 25.04 -52.67 20.00
CA ALA A 907 26.10 -52.81 18.99
C ALA A 907 27.50 -53.01 19.60
N PRO A 908 28.46 -53.61 18.86
CA PRO A 908 29.82 -53.83 19.33
C PRO A 908 30.50 -52.49 19.68
N ILE A 909 31.26 -52.49 20.77
CA ILE A 909 32.10 -51.36 21.15
C ILE A 909 33.34 -51.38 20.25
N GLU A 910 33.41 -50.54 19.23
CA GLU A 910 34.70 -50.20 18.61
C GLU A 910 35.45 -49.27 19.57
N VAL A 911 36.42 -49.81 20.30
CA VAL A 911 37.42 -49.04 21.06
C VAL A 911 38.65 -48.90 20.16
N PRO A 912 38.96 -47.71 19.63
CA PRO A 912 40.18 -47.49 18.88
C PRO A 912 41.37 -47.45 19.85
N ASN A 913 42.42 -48.22 19.55
CA ASN A 913 43.74 -48.24 20.20
C ASN A 913 43.95 -49.11 21.46
N LEU A 914 43.23 -50.22 21.62
CA LEU A 914 43.70 -51.36 22.43
C LEU A 914 43.48 -52.65 21.64
N THR A 915 44.49 -53.05 20.85
CA THR A 915 44.54 -54.36 20.18
C THR A 915 44.35 -55.53 21.12
N ASP A 916 44.61 -55.33 22.43
CA ASP A 916 44.43 -56.35 23.46
C ASP A 916 42.99 -56.48 23.97
N PHE A 917 42.12 -55.47 23.81
CA PHE A 917 40.74 -55.51 24.33
C PHE A 917 39.79 -56.27 23.38
N ASN A 918 39.98 -56.12 22.08
CA ASN A 918 39.20 -56.86 21.07
C ASN A 918 39.60 -58.35 20.99
N ALA A 919 40.79 -58.72 21.45
CA ALA A 919 41.22 -60.11 21.56
C ALA A 919 40.54 -60.88 22.73
N LEU A 920 39.89 -60.17 23.66
CA LEU A 920 39.27 -60.72 24.87
C LEU A 920 37.77 -61.02 24.72
N SER A 921 37.13 -60.64 23.61
CA SER A 921 35.68 -60.82 23.42
C SER A 921 35.27 -62.23 22.96
N GLU A 922 36.21 -63.10 22.59
CA GLU A 922 35.90 -64.42 22.01
C GLU A 922 36.21 -65.64 22.90
N SER A 923 36.79 -65.48 24.10
CA SER A 923 37.03 -66.63 24.99
C SER A 923 36.69 -66.33 26.46
N GLY A 924 35.79 -67.15 27.00
CA GLY A 924 35.17 -66.94 28.30
C GLY A 924 36.09 -67.17 29.49
N THR A 925 35.97 -66.29 30.49
CA THR A 925 35.88 -66.55 31.95
C THR A 925 35.93 -65.18 32.65
N GLY A 926 35.00 -64.92 33.58
CA GLY A 926 34.93 -63.64 34.30
C GLY A 926 36.20 -63.26 35.09
N GLU A 927 37.05 -64.25 35.41
CA GLU A 927 38.31 -64.07 36.14
C GLU A 927 39.38 -63.32 35.34
N PHE A 928 39.55 -63.61 34.03
CA PHE A 928 40.56 -62.94 33.19
C PHE A 928 40.27 -61.45 33.00
N ARG A 929 38.99 -61.06 32.88
CA ARG A 929 38.57 -59.65 32.78
C ARG A 929 38.84 -58.88 34.06
N SER A 930 38.66 -59.51 35.23
CA SER A 930 38.96 -58.89 36.53
C SER A 930 40.45 -58.62 36.71
N CYS A 931 41.31 -59.54 36.24
CA CYS A 931 42.76 -59.39 36.25
C CYS A 931 43.23 -58.29 35.29
N PHE A 932 42.68 -58.27 34.07
CA PHE A 932 42.93 -57.19 33.10
C PHE A 932 42.53 -55.81 33.63
N LEU A 933 41.35 -55.68 34.24
CA LEU A 933 40.90 -54.42 34.84
C LEU A 933 41.81 -54.01 36.00
N GLN A 934 42.25 -54.93 36.85
CA GLN A 934 43.20 -54.63 37.94
C GLN A 934 44.56 -54.15 37.41
N ASP A 935 45.12 -54.81 36.39
CA ASP A 935 46.40 -54.42 35.80
C ASP A 935 46.30 -53.09 35.02
N TYR A 936 45.19 -52.87 34.30
CA TYR A 936 44.90 -51.60 33.64
C TYR A 936 44.80 -50.45 34.65
N MET A 937 44.06 -50.64 35.76
CA MET A 937 43.93 -49.64 36.81
C MET A 937 45.28 -49.36 37.50
N ARG A 938 46.08 -50.39 37.77
CA ARG A 938 47.42 -50.25 38.37
C ARG A 938 48.37 -49.46 37.45
N LYS A 939 48.34 -49.72 36.14
CA LYS A 939 49.11 -48.99 35.13
C LYS A 939 48.73 -47.50 35.06
N HIS A 940 47.48 -47.18 35.38
CA HIS A 940 46.95 -45.81 35.40
C HIS A 940 46.84 -45.20 36.81
N GLY A 941 47.57 -45.75 37.80
CA GLY A 941 47.77 -45.13 39.12
C GLY A 941 46.73 -45.48 40.19
N LEU A 942 45.88 -46.50 39.98
CA LEU A 942 44.88 -46.97 40.94
C LEU A 942 45.22 -48.38 41.46
N GLY A 943 45.33 -48.54 42.77
CA GLY A 943 45.63 -49.84 43.41
C GLY A 943 44.45 -50.82 43.49
N TYR A 944 43.26 -50.42 43.05
CA TYR A 944 42.03 -51.21 43.10
C TYR A 944 41.09 -50.82 41.94
N VAL A 945 40.16 -51.71 41.57
CA VAL A 945 39.13 -51.43 40.56
C VAL A 945 37.99 -50.65 41.22
N PRO A 946 37.62 -49.46 40.71
CA PRO A 946 36.48 -48.70 41.23
C PRO A 946 35.17 -49.50 41.15
N THR A 947 34.36 -49.45 42.21
CA THR A 947 33.03 -50.07 42.21
C THR A 947 32.03 -49.21 41.44
N VAL A 948 31.12 -49.85 40.71
CA VAL A 948 30.04 -49.14 39.98
C VAL A 948 29.09 -48.52 41.01
N PRO A 949 28.93 -47.18 41.04
CA PRO A 949 28.05 -46.53 42.01
C PRO A 949 26.57 -46.79 41.67
N ASP A 950 25.77 -47.16 42.67
CA ASP A 950 24.30 -47.33 42.57
C ASP A 950 23.52 -46.35 43.48
N THR A 951 24.16 -45.25 43.87
CA THR A 951 23.55 -44.23 44.74
C THR A 951 22.46 -43.44 44.02
N VAL A 952 21.44 -42.99 44.76
CA VAL A 952 20.36 -42.12 44.27
C VAL A 952 20.22 -40.92 45.21
N ARG A 953 21.14 -39.96 45.11
CA ARG A 953 21.12 -38.74 45.93
C ARG A 953 20.14 -37.70 45.37
N PRO A 954 19.53 -36.85 46.21
CA PRO A 954 18.65 -35.77 45.77
C PRO A 954 19.44 -34.69 45.02
N LEU A 955 18.76 -33.98 44.10
CA LEU A 955 19.38 -33.01 43.18
C LEU A 955 20.22 -31.94 43.90
N ASN A 956 19.73 -31.39 45.00
CA ASN A 956 20.44 -30.35 45.76
C ASN A 956 21.82 -30.83 46.28
N SER A 957 21.93 -32.09 46.69
CA SER A 957 23.20 -32.67 47.13
C SER A 957 24.15 -32.99 45.97
N LEU A 958 23.63 -33.22 44.76
CA LEU A 958 24.43 -33.44 43.55
C LEU A 958 25.01 -32.14 43.00
N LEU A 959 24.28 -31.03 43.12
CA LEU A 959 24.72 -29.70 42.69
C LEU A 959 25.93 -29.19 43.51
N GLU A 960 26.03 -29.60 44.77
CA GLU A 960 27.13 -29.23 45.68
C GLU A 960 28.34 -30.19 45.64
N ASP A 961 28.18 -31.45 45.19
CA ASP A 961 29.27 -32.44 45.18
C ASP A 961 30.19 -32.29 43.95
N PRO A 962 31.48 -31.92 44.11
CA PRO A 962 32.40 -31.74 43.00
C PRO A 962 32.78 -33.05 42.27
N LYS A 963 32.50 -34.23 42.83
CA LYS A 963 33.01 -35.53 42.32
C LYS A 963 32.12 -36.17 41.25
N VAL A 964 31.96 -35.51 40.10
CA VAL A 964 31.09 -35.94 38.97
C VAL A 964 31.37 -37.34 38.42
N TRP A 965 32.61 -37.84 38.50
CA TRP A 965 32.98 -39.20 38.04
C TRP A 965 32.56 -40.33 39.00
N ARG A 966 32.16 -40.01 40.25
CA ARG A 966 31.69 -41.00 41.25
C ARG A 966 30.16 -41.15 41.28
N MET A 967 29.46 -40.47 40.37
CA MET A 967 27.99 -40.48 40.31
C MET A 967 27.46 -41.70 39.56
N SER A 968 26.32 -42.23 40.01
CA SER A 968 25.61 -43.34 39.35
C SER A 968 24.98 -42.91 38.01
N ARG A 969 24.57 -43.87 37.19
CA ARG A 969 23.90 -43.59 35.89
C ARG A 969 22.68 -42.67 36.06
N ARG A 970 21.89 -42.91 37.11
CA ARG A 970 20.67 -42.14 37.42
C ARG A 970 21.01 -40.72 37.87
N GLU A 971 22.04 -40.56 38.70
CA GLU A 971 22.53 -39.26 39.17
C GLU A 971 23.10 -38.41 38.02
N ARG A 972 23.88 -39.00 37.11
CA ARG A 972 24.42 -38.28 35.92
C ARG A 972 23.31 -37.79 35.01
N THR A 973 22.29 -38.63 34.78
CA THR A 973 21.13 -38.26 33.95
C THR A 973 20.34 -37.10 34.58
N LEU A 974 20.15 -37.14 35.90
CA LEU A 974 19.44 -36.10 36.65
C LEU A 974 20.21 -34.75 36.65
N LEU A 975 21.53 -34.81 36.88
CA LEU A 975 22.40 -33.62 36.89
C LEU A 975 22.51 -33.00 35.50
N PHE A 976 22.74 -33.83 34.46
CA PHE A 976 22.77 -33.37 33.07
C PHE A 976 21.43 -32.81 32.62
N GLY A 977 20.31 -33.42 33.03
CA GLY A 977 18.98 -32.90 32.78
C GLY A 977 18.80 -31.49 33.33
N THR A 978 19.32 -31.22 34.53
CA THR A 978 19.28 -29.90 35.17
C THR A 978 20.17 -28.89 34.45
N TRP A 979 21.41 -29.25 34.13
CA TRP A 979 22.30 -28.39 33.33
C TRP A 979 21.73 -28.09 31.96
N THR A 980 21.06 -29.06 31.33
CA THR A 980 20.41 -28.88 30.02
C THR A 980 19.24 -27.92 30.12
N VAL A 981 18.44 -27.99 31.20
CA VAL A 981 17.37 -27.02 31.47
C VAL A 981 17.94 -25.62 31.70
N GLU A 982 18.99 -25.45 32.51
CA GLU A 982 19.59 -24.14 32.73
C GLU A 982 20.33 -23.57 31.49
N ALA A 983 20.94 -24.44 30.68
CA ALA A 983 21.56 -24.07 29.41
C ALA A 983 20.52 -23.81 28.30
N SER A 984 19.30 -24.34 28.45
CA SER A 984 18.20 -24.05 27.55
C SER A 984 17.83 -22.57 27.57
N ASP A 985 17.87 -21.91 28.73
CA ASP A 985 17.57 -20.47 28.86
C ASP A 985 18.53 -19.58 28.04
N PHE A 986 19.83 -19.90 28.05
CA PHE A 986 20.83 -19.19 27.24
C PHE A 986 20.61 -19.44 25.73
N THR A 987 20.25 -20.67 25.38
CA THR A 987 19.91 -21.05 24.00
C THR A 987 18.65 -20.33 23.53
N HIS A 988 17.65 -20.20 24.40
CA HIS A 988 16.40 -19.50 24.14
C HIS A 988 16.62 -18.01 23.90
N GLY A 989 17.44 -17.35 24.73
CA GLY A 989 17.82 -15.96 24.53
C GLY A 989 18.52 -15.71 23.19
N GLY A 990 19.52 -16.54 22.84
CA GLY A 990 20.22 -16.44 21.56
C GLY A 990 19.35 -16.75 20.33
N GLN A 991 18.36 -17.63 20.46
CA GLN A 991 17.36 -17.89 19.42
C GLN A 991 16.43 -16.70 19.21
N ILE A 992 16.00 -16.04 20.30
CA ILE A 992 15.16 -14.83 20.23
C ILE A 992 15.90 -13.67 19.57
N GLU A 993 17.19 -13.46 19.90
CA GLU A 993 17.99 -12.41 19.26
C GLU A 993 18.16 -12.66 17.75
N LYS A 994 18.44 -13.91 17.36
CA LYS A 994 18.50 -14.31 15.93
C LYS A 994 17.17 -14.11 15.23
N PHE A 995 16.06 -14.45 15.89
CA PHE A 995 14.71 -14.25 15.37
C PHE A 995 14.44 -12.76 15.09
N GLU A 996 14.74 -11.87 16.04
CA GLU A 996 14.59 -10.43 15.87
C GLU A 996 15.46 -9.88 14.73
N LYS A 997 16.71 -10.34 14.64
CA LYS A 997 17.62 -9.94 13.56
C LYS A 997 17.10 -10.33 12.18
N PHE A 998 16.67 -11.58 12.01
CA PHE A 998 16.11 -12.07 10.74
C PHE A 998 14.79 -11.38 10.40
N ARG A 999 13.92 -11.14 11.40
CA ARG A 999 12.68 -10.38 11.23
C ARG A 999 12.96 -8.98 10.68
N LYS A 1000 13.84 -8.23 11.32
CA LYS A 1000 14.16 -6.84 10.92
C LYS A 1000 14.74 -6.79 9.51
N ALA A 1001 15.72 -7.66 9.22
CA ALA A 1001 16.32 -7.76 7.90
C ALA A 1001 15.30 -8.12 6.81
N HIS A 1002 14.41 -9.09 7.07
CA HIS A 1002 13.35 -9.46 6.13
C HIS A 1002 12.36 -8.31 5.89
N MET A 1003 11.99 -7.56 6.93
CA MET A 1003 11.10 -6.40 6.81
C MET A 1003 11.69 -5.31 5.91
N ASP A 1004 12.98 -4.99 6.10
CA ASP A 1004 13.68 -3.99 5.29
C ASP A 1004 13.78 -4.43 3.81
N ILE A 1005 14.18 -5.68 3.56
CA ILE A 1005 14.30 -6.25 2.21
C ILE A 1005 12.93 -6.34 1.51
N SER A 1006 11.90 -6.77 2.23
CA SER A 1006 10.53 -6.87 1.71
C SER A 1006 9.96 -5.48 1.35
N GLY A 1007 10.26 -4.47 2.18
CA GLY A 1007 9.92 -3.07 1.90
C GLY A 1007 10.56 -2.56 0.61
N GLN A 1008 11.87 -2.76 0.44
CA GLN A 1008 12.59 -2.38 -0.79
C GLN A 1008 12.03 -3.09 -2.02
N HIS A 1009 11.76 -4.40 -1.93
CA HIS A 1009 11.14 -5.16 -3.02
C HIS A 1009 9.77 -4.58 -3.40
N LYS A 1010 8.94 -4.22 -2.40
CA LYS A 1010 7.62 -3.63 -2.62
C LYS A 1010 7.72 -2.26 -3.30
N GLU A 1011 8.66 -1.41 -2.90
CA GLU A 1011 8.90 -0.11 -3.54
C GLU A 1011 9.29 -0.25 -5.01
N ILE A 1012 10.25 -1.12 -5.32
CA ILE A 1012 10.69 -1.36 -6.71
C ILE A 1012 9.52 -1.90 -7.55
N MET A 1013 8.73 -2.83 -7.00
CA MET A 1013 7.55 -3.37 -7.69
C MET A 1013 6.46 -2.32 -7.91
N ASN A 1014 6.18 -1.47 -6.93
CA ASN A 1014 5.24 -0.37 -7.08
C ASN A 1014 5.69 0.62 -8.16
N GLN A 1015 6.99 0.88 -8.26
CA GLN A 1015 7.54 1.74 -9.29
C GLN A 1015 7.37 1.16 -10.70
N LEU A 1016 7.63 -0.14 -10.87
CA LEU A 1016 7.39 -0.85 -12.14
C LEU A 1016 5.92 -0.77 -12.55
N LYS A 1017 5.01 -0.92 -11.59
CA LYS A 1017 3.57 -0.81 -11.82
C LYS A 1017 3.16 0.62 -12.18
N ALA A 1018 3.63 1.62 -11.44
CA ALA A 1018 3.37 3.03 -11.72
C ALA A 1018 3.82 3.42 -13.14
N GLU A 1019 4.95 2.85 -13.62
CA GLU A 1019 5.42 3.04 -14.99
C GLU A 1019 4.41 2.53 -16.03
N ILE A 1020 3.85 1.33 -15.82
CA ILE A 1020 2.82 0.77 -16.70
C ILE A 1020 1.58 1.67 -16.72
N LEU A 1021 1.14 2.13 -15.54
CA LEU A 1021 -0.01 3.02 -15.40
C LEU A 1021 0.20 4.37 -16.10
N SER A 1022 1.39 4.96 -16.00
CA SER A 1022 1.71 6.25 -16.63
C SER A 1022 1.59 6.26 -18.16
N ARG A 1023 1.65 5.08 -18.81
CA ARG A 1023 1.55 4.93 -20.27
C ARG A 1023 0.12 4.71 -20.75
N SER A 1024 -0.82 4.50 -19.83
CA SER A 1024 -2.22 4.28 -20.14
C SER A 1024 -2.97 5.60 -20.29
N ASP A 1025 -4.02 5.60 -21.12
CA ASP A 1025 -4.90 6.76 -21.25
C ASP A 1025 -5.93 6.78 -20.09
N ILE A 1026 -6.38 5.59 -19.67
CA ILE A 1026 -7.44 5.39 -18.68
C ILE A 1026 -7.05 4.25 -17.73
N VAL A 1027 -7.14 4.51 -16.43
CA VAL A 1027 -6.99 3.50 -15.38
C VAL A 1027 -8.31 3.34 -14.63
N GLY A 1028 -8.87 2.14 -14.69
CA GLY A 1028 -10.10 1.79 -14.00
C GLY A 1028 -9.85 0.99 -12.73
N CYS A 1029 -10.39 1.42 -11.59
CA CYS A 1029 -10.26 0.71 -10.31
C CYS A 1029 -11.49 0.89 -9.42
N THR A 1030 -11.74 -0.06 -8.52
CA THR A 1030 -12.74 0.17 -7.47
C THR A 1030 -12.21 1.18 -6.46
N THR A 1031 -13.07 1.79 -5.66
CA THR A 1031 -12.65 2.68 -4.55
C THR A 1031 -11.61 2.02 -3.64
N THR A 1032 -11.82 0.75 -3.30
CA THR A 1032 -10.87 -0.08 -2.52
C THR A 1032 -9.54 -0.28 -3.26
N GLY A 1033 -9.59 -0.48 -4.57
CA GLY A 1033 -8.39 -0.58 -5.42
C GLY A 1033 -7.62 0.73 -5.49
N ALA A 1034 -8.31 1.87 -5.59
CA ALA A 1034 -7.71 3.20 -5.62
C ALA A 1034 -6.92 3.48 -4.33
N ALA A 1035 -7.54 3.23 -3.17
CA ALA A 1035 -6.91 3.47 -1.86
C ALA A 1035 -5.69 2.56 -1.61
N LYS A 1036 -5.74 1.29 -2.02
CA LYS A 1036 -4.58 0.38 -1.92
C LYS A 1036 -3.37 0.82 -2.73
N LEU A 1037 -3.60 1.62 -3.76
CA LEU A 1037 -2.62 1.95 -4.77
C LEU A 1037 -2.33 3.45 -4.82
N VAL A 1038 -2.59 4.20 -3.73
CA VAL A 1038 -2.34 5.66 -3.66
C VAL A 1038 -0.89 6.02 -4.04
N SER A 1039 0.10 5.23 -3.62
CA SER A 1039 1.50 5.45 -4.03
C SER A 1039 1.71 5.29 -5.52
N MET A 1040 1.12 4.25 -6.13
CA MET A 1040 1.16 4.03 -7.57
C MET A 1040 0.37 5.08 -8.36
N LEU A 1041 -0.77 5.52 -7.85
CA LEU A 1041 -1.59 6.59 -8.43
C LEU A 1041 -0.86 7.93 -8.37
N SER A 1042 -0.13 8.19 -7.28
CA SER A 1042 0.73 9.38 -7.16
C SER A 1042 1.86 9.35 -8.19
N GLY A 1043 2.48 8.19 -8.43
CA GLY A 1043 3.47 8.01 -9.48
C GLY A 1043 2.90 8.09 -10.91
N MET A 1044 1.66 7.65 -11.11
CA MET A 1044 0.95 7.81 -12.39
C MET A 1044 0.62 9.28 -12.68
N GLY A 1045 0.23 10.04 -11.65
CA GLY A 1045 -0.15 11.45 -11.74
C GLY A 1045 -1.40 11.72 -12.58
N PRO A 1046 -2.58 11.15 -12.25
CA PRO A 1046 -3.83 11.46 -12.96
C PRO A 1046 -4.17 12.94 -12.85
N LYS A 1047 -4.56 13.55 -13.97
CA LYS A 1047 -5.09 14.92 -13.99
C LYS A 1047 -6.58 14.97 -13.68
N ILE A 1048 -7.30 13.88 -13.94
CA ILE A 1048 -8.74 13.80 -13.84
C ILE A 1048 -9.12 12.56 -13.05
N MET A 1049 -10.05 12.72 -12.10
CA MET A 1049 -10.70 11.63 -11.41
C MET A 1049 -12.21 11.68 -11.71
N ILE A 1050 -12.75 10.58 -12.22
CA ILE A 1050 -14.18 10.39 -12.47
C ILE A 1050 -14.68 9.31 -11.52
N VAL A 1051 -15.71 9.62 -10.74
CA VAL A 1051 -16.34 8.67 -9.81
C VAL A 1051 -17.73 8.32 -10.32
N GLU A 1052 -17.94 7.05 -10.68
CA GLU A 1052 -19.24 6.51 -11.05
C GLU A 1052 -19.99 5.98 -9.82
N GLU A 1053 -21.31 6.16 -9.81
CA GLU A 1053 -22.21 5.87 -8.69
C GLU A 1053 -21.76 6.56 -7.38
N ALA A 1054 -21.34 7.83 -7.51
CA ALA A 1054 -20.80 8.61 -6.39
C ALA A 1054 -21.73 8.76 -5.18
N GLY A 1055 -23.06 8.61 -5.38
CA GLY A 1055 -24.05 8.59 -4.30
C GLY A 1055 -23.95 7.37 -3.37
N GLN A 1056 -23.37 6.26 -3.85
CA GLN A 1056 -23.16 5.01 -3.08
C GLN A 1056 -21.76 4.90 -2.48
N VAL A 1057 -20.90 5.92 -2.67
CA VAL A 1057 -19.52 5.91 -2.19
C VAL A 1057 -19.41 6.77 -0.91
N LEU A 1058 -18.83 6.20 0.15
CA LEU A 1058 -18.50 6.94 1.36
C LEU A 1058 -17.57 8.12 1.04
N GLU A 1059 -17.81 9.25 1.69
CA GLU A 1059 -16.97 10.44 1.52
C GLU A 1059 -15.49 10.16 1.84
N SER A 1060 -15.23 9.46 2.94
CA SER A 1060 -13.90 8.99 3.35
C SER A 1060 -13.17 8.23 2.25
N HIS A 1061 -13.87 7.43 1.44
CA HIS A 1061 -13.28 6.68 0.33
C HIS A 1061 -12.85 7.57 -0.84
N ILE A 1062 -13.63 8.61 -1.17
CA ILE A 1062 -13.27 9.58 -2.21
C ILE A 1062 -12.08 10.42 -1.73
N LEU A 1063 -12.15 10.93 -0.51
CA LEU A 1063 -11.07 11.73 0.10
C LEU A 1063 -9.76 10.96 0.13
N ALA A 1064 -9.77 9.66 0.47
CA ALA A 1064 -8.60 8.79 0.46
C ALA A 1064 -8.06 8.48 -0.96
N SER A 1065 -8.90 8.52 -1.99
CA SER A 1065 -8.51 8.19 -3.37
C SER A 1065 -7.99 9.39 -4.17
N LEU A 1066 -8.28 10.62 -3.72
CA LEU A 1066 -7.83 11.86 -4.37
C LEU A 1066 -6.32 12.06 -4.21
N VAL A 1067 -5.54 12.00 -5.28
CA VAL A 1067 -4.09 12.31 -5.25
C VAL A 1067 -3.84 13.77 -5.64
N GLY A 1068 -2.74 14.37 -5.14
CA GLY A 1068 -2.46 15.81 -5.31
C GLY A 1068 -2.25 16.28 -6.76
N SER A 1069 -2.09 15.36 -7.73
CA SER A 1069 -2.02 15.68 -9.15
C SER A 1069 -3.38 15.91 -9.81
N VAL A 1070 -4.49 15.56 -9.14
CA VAL A 1070 -5.83 15.69 -9.71
C VAL A 1070 -6.21 17.16 -9.78
N GLU A 1071 -6.50 17.62 -10.99
CA GLU A 1071 -6.89 19.01 -11.30
C GLU A 1071 -8.38 19.12 -11.64
N HIS A 1072 -9.07 17.99 -11.83
CA HIS A 1072 -10.49 17.94 -12.15
C HIS A 1072 -11.17 16.69 -11.52
N LEU A 1073 -12.18 16.91 -10.67
CA LEU A 1073 -13.01 15.88 -10.06
C LEU A 1073 -14.43 15.90 -10.64
N ILE A 1074 -14.89 14.78 -11.20
CA ILE A 1074 -16.25 14.62 -11.72
C ILE A 1074 -16.97 13.51 -10.95
N LEU A 1075 -18.04 13.84 -10.24
CA LEU A 1075 -18.88 12.89 -9.51
C LEU A 1075 -20.18 12.64 -10.29
N VAL A 1076 -20.37 11.42 -10.75
CA VAL A 1076 -21.58 11.00 -11.48
C VAL A 1076 -22.34 10.01 -10.61
N GLY A 1077 -23.60 10.31 -10.30
CA GLY A 1077 -24.39 9.46 -9.42
C GLY A 1077 -25.81 9.97 -9.23
N ASP A 1078 -26.43 9.54 -8.13
CA ASP A 1078 -27.72 10.07 -7.72
C ASP A 1078 -27.82 10.10 -6.19
N PRO A 1079 -27.79 11.29 -5.55
CA PRO A 1079 -27.82 11.40 -4.09
C PRO A 1079 -29.18 11.05 -3.48
N LEU A 1080 -30.23 10.88 -4.31
CA LEU A 1080 -31.57 10.50 -3.87
C LEU A 1080 -31.84 8.98 -3.99
N GLN A 1081 -30.83 8.18 -4.37
CA GLN A 1081 -30.91 6.72 -4.41
C GLN A 1081 -30.24 6.09 -3.17
N LEU A 1082 -29.73 4.86 -3.30
CA LEU A 1082 -29.07 4.15 -2.21
C LEU A 1082 -27.85 4.94 -1.72
N ARG A 1083 -27.75 5.08 -0.39
CA ARG A 1083 -26.57 5.55 0.32
C ARG A 1083 -25.52 4.42 0.46
N PRO A 1084 -24.27 4.76 0.79
CA PRO A 1084 -23.27 3.78 1.20
C PRO A 1084 -23.75 2.94 2.38
N ASN A 1085 -23.43 1.64 2.36
CA ASN A 1085 -23.78 0.72 3.44
C ASN A 1085 -22.73 0.78 4.57
N ILE A 1086 -23.18 0.87 5.82
CA ILE A 1086 -22.35 0.85 7.02
C ILE A 1086 -22.88 -0.20 8.02
N ASN A 1087 -21.99 -0.79 8.81
CA ASN A 1087 -22.29 -1.79 9.83
C ASN A 1087 -22.78 -1.14 11.14
N SER A 1088 -22.22 0.01 11.52
CA SER A 1088 -22.59 0.69 12.77
C SER A 1088 -23.83 1.55 12.59
N TYR A 1089 -24.99 1.04 13.04
CA TYR A 1089 -26.24 1.80 13.02
C TYR A 1089 -26.17 3.09 13.85
N LYS A 1090 -25.26 3.19 14.84
CA LYS A 1090 -25.03 4.43 15.60
C LYS A 1090 -24.52 5.58 14.73
N LEU A 1091 -23.80 5.29 13.65
CA LEU A 1091 -23.22 6.29 12.75
C LEU A 1091 -24.16 6.65 11.58
N ALA A 1092 -25.23 5.87 11.38
CA ALA A 1092 -26.16 6.00 10.26
C ALA A 1092 -27.06 7.22 10.41
N THR A 1093 -27.35 7.89 9.29
CA THR A 1093 -28.25 9.05 9.22
C THR A 1093 -29.67 8.71 9.71
N ASP A 1094 -30.11 7.47 9.52
CA ASP A 1094 -31.43 6.98 9.93
C ASP A 1094 -31.54 6.70 11.44
N ASN A 1095 -30.46 6.86 12.21
CA ASN A 1095 -30.50 6.69 13.66
C ASN A 1095 -31.20 7.89 14.34
N PRO A 1096 -32.26 7.67 15.12
CA PRO A 1096 -33.04 8.76 15.71
C PRO A 1096 -32.28 9.57 16.77
N LYS A 1097 -31.27 8.98 17.44
CA LYS A 1097 -30.51 9.64 18.51
C LYS A 1097 -29.26 10.34 17.98
N THR A 1098 -28.47 9.62 17.18
CA THR A 1098 -27.12 10.07 16.78
C THR A 1098 -27.01 10.36 15.28
N GLY A 1099 -28.01 10.02 14.47
CA GLY A 1099 -27.94 10.12 13.02
C GLY A 1099 -27.80 11.55 12.51
N LYS A 1100 -28.38 12.53 13.22
CA LYS A 1100 -28.20 13.96 12.89
C LYS A 1100 -26.81 14.49 13.21
N LEU A 1101 -26.05 13.83 14.08
CA LEU A 1101 -24.70 14.23 14.50
C LEU A 1101 -23.64 13.69 13.54
N TYR A 1102 -23.63 12.37 13.27
CA TYR A 1102 -22.51 11.72 12.57
C TYR A 1102 -22.70 11.60 11.05
N ARG A 1103 -23.93 11.33 10.58
CA ARG A 1103 -24.29 11.24 9.14
C ARG A 1103 -23.23 10.50 8.29
N PHE A 1104 -22.70 9.39 8.79
CA PHE A 1104 -21.49 8.79 8.18
C PHE A 1104 -21.76 8.10 6.85
N ASP A 1105 -22.98 7.58 6.68
CA ASP A 1105 -23.53 7.09 5.41
C ASP A 1105 -23.99 8.21 4.47
N GLN A 1106 -23.72 9.49 4.76
CA GLN A 1106 -23.91 10.56 3.79
C GLN A 1106 -22.73 10.58 2.80
N SER A 1107 -23.02 10.42 1.50
CA SER A 1107 -21.97 10.51 0.47
C SER A 1107 -21.48 11.95 0.27
N LEU A 1108 -20.26 12.11 -0.27
CA LEU A 1108 -19.72 13.43 -0.61
C LEU A 1108 -20.66 14.19 -1.57
N MET A 1109 -21.26 13.47 -2.53
CA MET A 1109 -22.20 14.04 -3.49
C MET A 1109 -23.48 14.55 -2.80
N GLU A 1110 -24.01 13.80 -1.84
CA GLU A 1110 -25.18 14.20 -1.04
C GLU A 1110 -24.85 15.40 -0.14
N ARG A 1111 -23.69 15.42 0.53
CA ARG A 1111 -23.28 16.53 1.38
C ARG A 1111 -23.12 17.84 0.60
N LEU A 1112 -22.44 17.79 -0.55
CA LEU A 1112 -22.24 18.96 -1.40
C LEU A 1112 -23.57 19.45 -2.00
N SER A 1113 -24.40 18.56 -2.54
CA SER A 1113 -25.69 18.93 -3.13
C SER A 1113 -26.68 19.49 -2.11
N SER A 1114 -26.80 18.88 -0.91
CA SER A 1114 -27.64 19.39 0.19
C SER A 1114 -27.18 20.76 0.71
N SER A 1115 -25.90 21.07 0.55
CA SER A 1115 -25.29 22.37 0.88
C SER A 1115 -25.35 23.37 -0.29
N ARG A 1116 -26.20 23.13 -1.30
CA ARG A 1116 -26.43 23.96 -2.49
C ARG A 1116 -25.22 24.14 -3.40
N PHE A 1117 -24.28 23.21 -3.40
CA PHE A 1117 -23.23 23.17 -4.41
C PHE A 1117 -23.84 22.94 -5.81
N PRO A 1118 -23.39 23.65 -6.86
CA PRO A 1118 -23.91 23.48 -8.22
C PRO A 1118 -23.87 22.02 -8.71
N MET A 1119 -25.03 21.50 -9.11
CA MET A 1119 -25.20 20.13 -9.60
C MET A 1119 -26.03 20.13 -10.88
N SER A 1120 -25.51 19.49 -11.93
CA SER A 1120 -26.19 19.36 -13.21
C SER A 1120 -27.08 18.11 -13.17
N GLN A 1121 -28.37 18.27 -13.44
CA GLN A 1121 -29.33 17.16 -13.46
C GLN A 1121 -29.63 16.74 -14.91
N ILE A 1122 -29.45 15.46 -15.24
CA ILE A 1122 -29.92 14.89 -16.50
C ILE A 1122 -31.35 14.35 -16.34
N ASP A 1123 -32.30 14.82 -17.13
CA ASP A 1123 -33.74 14.68 -16.83
C ASP A 1123 -34.52 13.77 -17.79
N VAL A 1124 -33.93 13.30 -18.89
CA VAL A 1124 -34.63 12.48 -19.91
C VAL A 1124 -34.39 10.98 -19.73
N GLN A 1125 -35.38 10.24 -19.22
CA GLN A 1125 -35.30 8.79 -19.00
C GLN A 1125 -35.65 7.97 -20.25
N ARG A 1126 -34.89 6.88 -20.48
CA ARG A 1126 -34.96 6.04 -21.69
C ARG A 1126 -35.18 4.54 -21.39
N ARG A 1127 -35.50 4.19 -20.14
CA ARG A 1127 -35.55 2.79 -19.66
C ARG A 1127 -36.96 2.36 -19.27
N MET A 1128 -37.65 3.15 -18.48
CA MET A 1128 -38.91 2.81 -17.83
C MET A 1128 -40.10 3.19 -18.72
N ARG A 1129 -41.20 2.44 -18.64
CA ARG A 1129 -42.47 2.88 -19.21
C ARG A 1129 -43.02 4.10 -18.45
N PRO A 1130 -43.83 4.97 -19.08
CA PRO A 1130 -44.46 6.12 -18.42
C PRO A 1130 -45.24 5.78 -17.14
N GLU A 1131 -45.88 4.61 -17.08
CA GLU A 1131 -46.63 4.18 -15.90
C GLU A 1131 -45.73 3.96 -14.68
N ILE A 1132 -44.48 3.50 -14.89
CA ILE A 1132 -43.48 3.30 -13.84
C ILE A 1132 -42.76 4.61 -13.54
N SER A 1133 -42.35 5.36 -14.58
CA SER A 1133 -41.63 6.63 -14.38
C SER A 1133 -42.52 7.69 -13.71
N SER A 1134 -43.84 7.63 -13.88
CA SER A 1134 -44.80 8.49 -13.18
C SER A 1134 -44.71 8.38 -11.65
N LEU A 1135 -44.49 7.17 -11.10
CA LEU A 1135 -44.38 6.97 -9.65
C LEU A 1135 -43.19 7.75 -9.06
N ILE A 1136 -42.04 7.64 -9.71
CA ILE A 1136 -40.81 8.31 -9.26
C ILE A 1136 -40.82 9.81 -9.61
N ARG A 1137 -41.48 10.21 -10.70
CA ARG A 1137 -41.64 11.63 -11.07
C ARG A 1137 -42.44 12.38 -10.02
N ASN A 1138 -43.53 11.78 -9.55
CA ASN A 1138 -44.43 12.41 -8.58
C ASN A 1138 -43.95 12.32 -7.12
N THR A 1139 -42.85 11.61 -6.86
CA THR A 1139 -42.32 11.41 -5.49
C THR A 1139 -40.91 12.00 -5.31
N LEU A 1140 -39.97 11.69 -6.21
CA LEU A 1140 -38.54 12.03 -6.05
C LEU A 1140 -38.03 13.02 -7.11
N TYR A 1141 -38.48 12.89 -8.37
CA TYR A 1141 -37.89 13.61 -9.51
C TYR A 1141 -38.95 14.37 -10.32
N PRO A 1142 -39.43 15.54 -9.85
CA PRO A 1142 -40.51 16.28 -10.50
C PRO A 1142 -40.18 16.70 -11.94
N ASN A 1143 -38.90 16.91 -12.25
CA ASN A 1143 -38.43 17.35 -13.57
C ASN A 1143 -38.21 16.19 -14.58
N LEU A 1144 -38.41 14.92 -14.17
CA LEU A 1144 -38.11 13.75 -15.00
C LEU A 1144 -39.02 13.67 -16.24
N LYS A 1145 -38.44 13.55 -17.43
CA LYS A 1145 -39.16 13.45 -18.72
C LYS A 1145 -38.98 12.06 -19.35
N ASP A 1146 -39.99 11.58 -20.05
CA ASP A 1146 -39.93 10.33 -20.79
C ASP A 1146 -39.42 10.58 -22.21
N ASN A 1147 -38.46 9.77 -22.66
CA ASN A 1147 -38.03 9.78 -24.06
C ASN A 1147 -39.07 9.09 -24.96
N ASP A 1148 -39.22 9.55 -26.20
CA ASP A 1148 -40.15 8.97 -27.18
C ASP A 1148 -40.01 7.46 -27.36
N ARG A 1149 -38.79 6.92 -27.19
CA ARG A 1149 -38.52 5.48 -27.25
C ARG A 1149 -39.34 4.67 -26.26
N VAL A 1150 -39.59 5.18 -25.05
CA VAL A 1150 -40.32 4.40 -24.02
C VAL A 1150 -41.83 4.46 -24.22
N LEU A 1151 -42.33 5.44 -24.98
CA LEU A 1151 -43.74 5.59 -25.31
C LEU A 1151 -44.19 4.52 -26.32
N SER A 1152 -43.26 3.96 -27.09
CA SER A 1152 -43.54 2.96 -28.13
C SER A 1152 -43.41 1.50 -27.67
N TYR A 1153 -43.18 1.25 -26.37
CA TYR A 1153 -43.02 -0.12 -25.86
C TYR A 1153 -44.34 -0.92 -25.95
N PRO A 1154 -44.35 -2.15 -26.52
CA PRO A 1154 -45.57 -2.94 -26.68
C PRO A 1154 -46.12 -3.40 -25.32
N ASN A 1155 -47.44 -3.47 -25.12
CA ASN A 1155 -48.01 -3.90 -23.83
C ASN A 1155 -47.51 -5.28 -23.38
N VAL A 1156 -47.44 -5.50 -22.07
CA VAL A 1156 -47.03 -6.79 -21.48
C VAL A 1156 -48.04 -7.87 -21.87
N ARG A 1157 -47.57 -8.90 -22.58
CA ARG A 1157 -48.42 -10.00 -23.05
C ARG A 1157 -49.02 -10.75 -21.86
N GLY A 1158 -50.29 -11.16 -21.99
CA GLY A 1158 -51.01 -11.88 -20.94
C GLY A 1158 -51.47 -11.03 -19.75
N MET A 1159 -51.17 -9.72 -19.75
CA MET A 1159 -51.54 -8.80 -18.67
C MET A 1159 -52.50 -7.71 -19.16
N TYR A 1160 -53.50 -7.37 -18.35
CA TYR A 1160 -54.48 -6.32 -18.70
C TYR A 1160 -53.91 -4.90 -18.59
N LYS A 1161 -52.95 -4.67 -17.68
CA LYS A 1161 -52.19 -3.41 -17.53
C LYS A 1161 -50.70 -3.73 -17.44
N ASN A 1162 -49.87 -2.73 -17.74
CA ASN A 1162 -48.42 -2.87 -17.67
C ASN A 1162 -47.86 -2.80 -16.24
N MET A 1163 -48.69 -2.44 -15.25
CA MET A 1163 -48.29 -2.29 -13.85
C MET A 1163 -49.46 -2.64 -12.92
N PHE A 1164 -49.19 -3.46 -11.90
CA PHE A 1164 -50.11 -3.80 -10.82
C PHE A 1164 -49.35 -3.93 -9.50
N PHE A 1165 -50.00 -3.62 -8.38
CA PHE A 1165 -49.53 -3.98 -7.05
C PHE A 1165 -50.40 -5.13 -6.51
N VAL A 1166 -49.77 -6.17 -5.98
CA VAL A 1166 -50.45 -7.33 -5.40
C VAL A 1166 -50.29 -7.27 -3.89
N SER A 1167 -51.37 -6.99 -3.16
CA SER A 1167 -51.38 -6.98 -1.70
C SER A 1167 -51.73 -8.37 -1.15
N HIS A 1168 -51.02 -8.80 -0.10
CA HIS A 1168 -51.37 -9.99 0.68
C HIS A 1168 -51.01 -9.81 2.16
N THR A 1169 -51.58 -10.66 3.02
CA THR A 1169 -51.37 -10.64 4.49
C THR A 1169 -50.66 -11.90 5.01
N ARG A 1170 -50.12 -12.74 4.11
CA ARG A 1170 -49.36 -13.95 4.47
C ARG A 1170 -48.07 -13.58 5.20
N LYS A 1171 -47.87 -14.14 6.40
CA LYS A 1171 -46.68 -13.92 7.21
C LYS A 1171 -45.42 -14.45 6.52
N GLU A 1172 -44.33 -13.72 6.67
CA GLU A 1172 -42.97 -14.17 6.35
C GLU A 1172 -42.54 -15.32 7.28
N ALA A 1173 -41.64 -16.17 6.79
CA ALA A 1173 -41.01 -17.28 7.49
C ALA A 1173 -39.47 -17.12 7.46
N GLY A 1174 -38.76 -17.85 8.32
CA GLY A 1174 -37.31 -17.67 8.53
C GLY A 1174 -37.00 -16.68 9.66
N GLY A 1175 -35.71 -16.49 9.97
CA GLY A 1175 -35.27 -15.67 11.12
C GLY A 1175 -34.99 -16.44 12.43
N GLY A 1176 -34.68 -17.74 12.37
CA GLY A 1176 -34.21 -18.50 13.54
C GLY A 1176 -32.79 -18.12 13.98
N ALA A 1177 -32.30 -18.72 15.08
CA ALA A 1177 -30.99 -18.40 15.69
C ALA A 1177 -29.80 -18.37 14.70
N ASP A 1178 -29.87 -19.16 13.62
CA ASP A 1178 -28.78 -19.32 12.64
C ASP A 1178 -28.86 -18.43 11.38
N ASN A 1179 -29.99 -17.75 11.12
CA ASN A 1179 -30.21 -17.07 9.83
C ASN A 1179 -30.92 -15.71 9.97
N VAL A 1180 -30.28 -14.64 9.46
CA VAL A 1180 -30.77 -13.25 9.53
C VAL A 1180 -31.75 -12.90 8.39
N SER A 1181 -31.79 -13.72 7.34
CA SER A 1181 -32.68 -13.52 6.21
C SER A 1181 -34.08 -14.05 6.49
N LYS A 1182 -35.08 -13.31 6.01
CA LYS A 1182 -36.48 -13.72 5.98
C LYS A 1182 -36.87 -14.14 4.56
N HIS A 1183 -37.94 -14.92 4.43
CA HIS A 1183 -38.48 -15.33 3.13
C HIS A 1183 -40.01 -15.50 3.21
N ASN A 1184 -40.70 -15.32 2.09
CA ASN A 1184 -42.15 -15.57 2.00
C ASN A 1184 -42.46 -16.59 0.90
N SER A 1185 -42.94 -17.77 1.28
CA SER A 1185 -43.24 -18.85 0.33
C SER A 1185 -44.42 -18.53 -0.59
N TYR A 1186 -45.39 -17.74 -0.10
CA TYR A 1186 -46.54 -17.30 -0.90
C TYR A 1186 -46.11 -16.33 -2.02
N GLU A 1187 -45.25 -15.37 -1.69
CA GLU A 1187 -44.66 -14.46 -2.68
C GLU A 1187 -43.83 -15.23 -3.71
N ALA A 1188 -43.04 -16.22 -3.27
CA ALA A 1188 -42.24 -17.05 -4.16
C ALA A 1188 -43.10 -17.90 -5.12
N SER A 1189 -44.21 -18.49 -4.64
CA SER A 1189 -45.11 -19.25 -5.51
C SER A 1189 -45.81 -18.36 -6.53
N ASN A 1190 -46.28 -17.17 -6.11
CA ASN A 1190 -46.92 -16.23 -7.02
C ASN A 1190 -45.95 -15.67 -8.05
N SER A 1191 -44.70 -15.39 -7.64
CA SER A 1191 -43.65 -14.94 -8.55
C SER A 1191 -43.39 -15.96 -9.67
N LYS A 1192 -43.41 -17.27 -9.35
CA LYS A 1192 -43.31 -18.32 -10.38
C LYS A 1192 -44.47 -18.26 -11.38
N ILE A 1193 -45.70 -18.10 -10.89
CA ILE A 1193 -46.89 -17.98 -11.74
C ILE A 1193 -46.77 -16.78 -12.67
N TYR A 1194 -46.39 -15.60 -12.15
CA TYR A 1194 -46.23 -14.40 -12.96
C TYR A 1194 -45.11 -14.53 -13.99
N CYS A 1195 -43.99 -15.15 -13.63
CA CYS A 1195 -42.92 -15.45 -14.58
C CYS A 1195 -43.42 -16.37 -15.72
N SER A 1196 -44.22 -17.40 -15.42
CA SER A 1196 -44.78 -18.31 -16.43
C SER A 1196 -45.86 -17.68 -17.32
N ILE A 1197 -46.45 -16.55 -16.94
CA ILE A 1197 -47.41 -15.81 -17.79
C ILE A 1197 -46.66 -14.92 -18.79
N VAL A 1198 -45.49 -14.42 -18.40
CA VAL A 1198 -44.69 -13.46 -19.18
C VAL A 1198 -43.71 -14.14 -20.12
N TYR A 1199 -43.15 -15.29 -19.72
CA TYR A 1199 -42.27 -16.16 -20.53
C TYR A 1199 -43.06 -17.31 -21.14
#